data_AF-I1K429-F1
#
_entry.id   AF-I1K429-F1
#
_cell.length_a   1.000
_cell.length_b   1.000
_cell.length_c   1.000
_cell.angle_alpha   90.00
_cell.angle_beta   90.00
_cell.angle_gamma   90.00
#
_symmetry.space_group_name_H-M   'P 1'
#
loop_
_entity.id
_entity.type
_entity.pdbx_description
1 polymer ?
#
loop_
_entity_poly.entity_id
_entity_poly.type
_entity_poly.pdbx_seq_one_letter_code
_entity_poly.pdbx_strand_id
1 'polypeptide(L)'
;MASAAIFSSLRRRRSPSLEAFLVPVDLSDVALLETLISVASDVASCFSGHRFPFQRRNSRALIGKVEIFRSMLECLRDSAAAGALTPTAVLCLKEFYLLLYRSKILLDYCAQSSKLWLLLQNHCVSGHFHDLSQEFSTLLDVFPVGEVGLSDDVREQIELLQRQSKRAKLFIDKKDDVLRTRFFWFLEEFESGRVPDSKDLRCFFVDKLRILDAKSCRVEIEALEEQIVNHEGDVEPTVPVLNGMVAITRYCRFLLFGFEEELEIEIQKKGRKRLIAQEIAETFLTVPKDFCCPISLDLMCDPVIISTGQTYDRRSIWRWMEEGHCTCPKTGQLLSHNRLVPNRALRNMIMQWCSAHGVPYDPPEGVDASVEMFVSACPSKASLEANRGATTLLIQQLADGSQAAQTVAAREIRLLAKTGKENRAFIAQAGAIPHLRNLLSSPNAVAQENSVTALLNLSIFERNKSMIMEEEGCLGSIVEVLRFGHTTEARENAAATLFSLSAVHDYKKRIADNVGAVEALAWLLQEGTQRGKKDAVTALFNLSTHTENCLRMIEAGAVKAMVVALGNEGVAEEAAGALALIVRQPVGAMAVVREEAAVAGLIGMMRCGTPRGKENAVAALLELCRSGGAAATERVVRAPALVGLLQTLLFTGTKRARRKAASLARVFQRCENASLHYGGLGVGYSFASDSASTRNTTTFVSDVSLPMSISVPVL
;
A
#
# COMPACT_ATOMS: atom_id res chain seq x y z
N MET A 1 -25.07 -8.00 20.00
CA MET A 1 -24.00 -7.09 19.54
C MET A 1 -23.05 -7.69 18.50
N ALA A 2 -22.72 -8.99 18.53
CA ALA A 2 -21.74 -9.58 17.59
C ALA A 2 -22.15 -9.55 16.10
N SER A 3 -23.44 -9.56 15.76
CA SER A 3 -23.94 -9.57 14.38
C SER A 3 -23.76 -8.23 13.63
N ALA A 4 -23.86 -7.10 14.34
CA ALA A 4 -23.67 -5.76 13.77
C ALA A 4 -22.20 -5.49 13.40
N ALA A 5 -21.26 -6.02 14.20
CA ALA A 5 -19.82 -5.88 13.95
C ALA A 5 -19.39 -6.55 12.63
N ILE A 6 -20.06 -7.63 12.21
CA ILE A 6 -19.77 -8.32 10.95
C ILE A 6 -20.13 -7.44 9.74
N PHE A 7 -21.25 -6.71 9.79
CA PHE A 7 -21.60 -5.79 8.70
C PHE A 7 -20.69 -4.55 8.65
N SER A 8 -20.22 -4.09 9.81
CA SER A 8 -19.22 -3.02 9.89
C SER A 8 -17.87 -3.43 9.30
N SER A 9 -17.45 -4.69 9.45
CA SER A 9 -16.17 -5.16 8.90
C SER A 9 -16.23 -5.41 7.39
N LEU A 10 -17.38 -5.85 6.87
CA LEU A 10 -17.57 -6.23 5.47
C LEU A 10 -17.67 -5.04 4.48
N ARG A 11 -17.86 -3.79 4.96
CA ARG A 11 -17.96 -2.62 4.06
C ARG A 11 -17.28 -1.36 4.60
N ARG A 12 -15.94 -1.34 4.55
CA ARG A 12 -15.11 -0.22 5.03
C ARG A 12 -15.07 1.03 4.13
N ARG A 13 -16.02 1.24 3.20
CA ARG A 13 -16.14 2.53 2.49
C ARG A 13 -16.93 3.58 3.28
N ARG A 14 -17.88 3.13 4.10
CA ARG A 14 -18.57 3.94 5.12
C ARG A 14 -18.93 2.99 6.24
N SER A 15 -18.01 2.78 7.18
CA SER A 15 -18.39 2.16 8.45
C SER A 15 -19.49 3.02 9.05
N PRO A 16 -20.69 2.47 9.33
CA PRO A 16 -21.68 3.21 10.09
C PRO A 16 -21.06 3.71 11.40
N SER A 17 -21.39 4.93 11.82
CA SER A 17 -20.87 5.48 13.08
C SER A 17 -21.29 4.56 14.24
N LEU A 18 -20.48 4.49 15.29
CA LEU A 18 -20.84 3.75 16.51
C LEU A 18 -22.22 4.19 17.02
N GLU A 19 -22.51 5.49 16.91
CA GLU A 19 -23.82 6.11 17.22
C GLU A 19 -24.98 5.45 16.51
N ALA A 20 -24.78 4.92 15.32
CA ALA A 20 -25.84 4.28 14.56
C ALA A 20 -26.21 2.88 15.09
N PHE A 21 -25.36 2.28 15.92
CA PHE A 21 -25.66 1.08 16.70
C PHE A 21 -26.08 1.38 18.14
N LEU A 22 -25.94 2.63 18.58
CA LEU A 22 -26.42 3.07 19.88
C LEU A 22 -27.89 3.48 19.72
N VAL A 23 -28.75 2.86 20.52
CA VAL A 23 -30.12 3.35 20.67
C VAL A 23 -30.04 4.80 21.13
N PRO A 24 -30.80 5.74 20.55
CA PRO A 24 -30.89 7.08 21.11
C PRO A 24 -31.35 7.00 22.57
N VAL A 25 -30.45 7.31 23.51
CA VAL A 25 -30.66 7.00 24.93
C VAL A 25 -31.62 7.99 25.60
N ASP A 26 -31.73 9.22 25.07
CA ASP A 26 -32.40 10.36 25.74
C ASP A 26 -33.53 11.00 24.92
N LEU A 27 -34.15 10.27 23.99
CA LEU A 27 -35.31 10.80 23.25
C LEU A 27 -36.60 10.68 24.06
N SER A 28 -37.41 11.75 24.04
CA SER A 28 -38.82 11.69 24.44
C SER A 28 -39.58 10.69 23.56
N ASP A 29 -40.67 10.11 24.07
CA ASP A 29 -41.54 9.17 23.34
C ASP A 29 -41.93 9.66 21.93
N VAL A 30 -42.32 10.93 21.81
CA VAL A 30 -42.69 11.56 20.54
C VAL A 30 -41.48 11.62 19.59
N ALA A 31 -40.34 12.13 20.07
CA ALA A 31 -39.12 12.21 19.27
C ALA A 31 -38.59 10.83 18.84
N LEU A 32 -38.76 9.79 19.69
CA LEU A 32 -38.44 8.41 19.35
C LEU A 32 -39.32 7.90 18.20
N LEU A 33 -40.64 8.12 18.28
CA LEU A 33 -41.57 7.75 17.21
C LEU A 33 -41.27 8.51 15.91
N GLU A 34 -41.04 9.81 15.95
CA GLU A 34 -40.68 10.61 14.78
C GLU A 34 -39.38 10.11 14.13
N THR A 35 -38.38 9.79 14.94
CA THR A 35 -37.11 9.22 14.46
C THR A 35 -37.33 7.87 13.78
N LEU A 36 -38.14 6.99 14.38
CA LEU A 36 -38.46 5.68 13.81
C LEU A 36 -39.24 5.79 12.50
N ILE A 37 -40.24 6.67 12.43
CA ILE A 37 -41.01 6.95 11.20
C ILE A 37 -40.07 7.47 10.11
N SER A 38 -39.17 8.40 10.44
CA SER A 38 -38.18 8.92 9.50
C SER A 38 -37.28 7.82 8.97
N VAL A 39 -36.69 6.99 9.85
CA VAL A 39 -35.80 5.89 9.43
C VAL A 39 -36.55 4.84 8.59
N ALA A 40 -37.77 4.48 8.96
CA ALA A 40 -38.59 3.55 8.19
C ALA A 40 -38.97 4.11 6.81
N SER A 41 -39.31 5.41 6.75
CA SER A 41 -39.62 6.12 5.51
C SER A 41 -38.39 6.23 4.60
N ASP A 42 -37.21 6.50 5.16
CA ASP A 42 -35.94 6.48 4.44
C ASP A 42 -35.69 5.10 3.81
N VAL A 43 -35.84 4.03 4.59
CA VAL A 43 -35.63 2.66 4.09
C VAL A 43 -36.63 2.33 2.98
N ALA A 44 -37.92 2.62 3.17
CA ALA A 44 -38.93 2.34 2.16
C ALA A 44 -38.71 3.17 0.88
N SER A 45 -38.43 4.47 1.01
CA SER A 45 -38.23 5.37 -0.14
C SER A 45 -36.93 5.07 -0.92
N CYS A 46 -35.82 4.75 -0.23
CA CYS A 46 -34.56 4.43 -0.90
C CYS A 46 -34.61 3.11 -1.67
N PHE A 47 -35.39 2.12 -1.22
CA PHE A 47 -35.29 0.75 -1.74
C PHE A 47 -36.55 0.19 -2.42
N SER A 48 -37.74 0.76 -2.23
CA SER A 48 -38.99 0.26 -2.84
C SER A 48 -38.93 0.15 -4.37
N GLY A 49 -38.32 1.13 -5.04
CA GLY A 49 -38.09 1.14 -6.48
C GLY A 49 -36.79 0.47 -6.95
N HIS A 50 -35.91 0.05 -6.03
CA HIS A 50 -34.57 -0.39 -6.36
C HIS A 50 -34.56 -1.82 -6.94
N ARG A 51 -33.94 -2.00 -8.10
CA ARG A 51 -33.80 -3.32 -8.73
C ARG A 51 -32.55 -4.03 -8.23
N PHE A 52 -32.70 -4.79 -7.15
CA PHE A 52 -31.60 -5.62 -6.64
C PHE A 52 -31.17 -6.70 -7.64
N PRO A 53 -29.86 -6.88 -7.88
CA PRO A 53 -29.36 -7.92 -8.80
C PRO A 53 -29.70 -9.32 -8.29
N PHE A 54 -29.50 -9.54 -6.98
CA PHE A 54 -29.77 -10.77 -6.23
C PHE A 54 -30.71 -10.50 -5.06
N GLN A 55 -31.15 -11.55 -4.34
CA GLN A 55 -31.92 -11.40 -3.09
C GLN A 55 -33.27 -10.68 -3.24
N ARG A 56 -33.82 -10.59 -4.45
CA ARG A 56 -35.01 -9.78 -4.77
C ARG A 56 -36.22 -10.09 -3.89
N ARG A 57 -36.48 -11.38 -3.63
CA ARG A 57 -37.61 -11.79 -2.77
C ARG A 57 -37.38 -11.42 -1.31
N ASN A 58 -36.16 -11.61 -0.81
CA ASN A 58 -35.80 -11.29 0.57
C ASN A 58 -35.83 -9.77 0.80
N SER A 59 -35.24 -8.98 -0.11
CA SER A 59 -35.31 -7.51 -0.06
C SER A 59 -36.75 -7.01 -0.12
N ARG A 60 -37.57 -7.50 -1.06
CA ARG A 60 -38.99 -7.11 -1.15
C ARG A 60 -39.77 -7.48 0.11
N ALA A 61 -39.54 -8.68 0.65
CA ALA A 61 -40.19 -9.11 1.88
C ALA A 61 -39.80 -8.19 3.05
N LEU A 62 -38.51 -7.85 3.19
CA LEU A 62 -38.03 -6.96 4.24
C LEU A 62 -38.59 -5.54 4.10
N ILE A 63 -38.57 -4.96 2.90
CA ILE A 63 -39.14 -3.64 2.62
C ILE A 63 -40.63 -3.61 2.97
N GLY A 64 -41.39 -4.65 2.58
CA GLY A 64 -42.80 -4.76 2.96
C GLY A 64 -43.02 -4.84 4.47
N LYS A 65 -42.13 -5.52 5.24
CA LYS A 65 -42.20 -5.49 6.71
C LYS A 65 -41.99 -4.07 7.25
N VAL A 66 -41.00 -3.36 6.72
CA VAL A 66 -40.69 -1.97 7.12
C VAL A 66 -41.85 -1.02 6.82
N GLU A 67 -42.53 -1.19 5.68
CA GLU A 67 -43.71 -0.40 5.33
C GLU A 67 -44.88 -0.63 6.31
N ILE A 68 -45.11 -1.88 6.74
CA ILE A 68 -46.11 -2.19 7.77
C ILE A 68 -45.73 -1.58 9.12
N PHE A 69 -44.44 -1.68 9.52
CA PHE A 69 -43.97 -1.02 10.73
C PHE A 69 -44.10 0.49 10.68
N ARG A 70 -43.86 1.12 9.52
CA ARG A 70 -44.09 2.56 9.32
C ARG A 70 -45.56 2.92 9.58
N SER A 71 -46.51 2.18 9.00
CA SER A 71 -47.95 2.40 9.24
C SER A 71 -48.32 2.25 10.72
N MET A 72 -47.73 1.27 11.42
CA MET A 72 -47.91 1.10 12.86
C MET A 72 -47.37 2.30 13.64
N LEU A 73 -46.16 2.76 13.34
CA LEU A 73 -45.54 3.90 14.01
C LEU A 73 -46.30 5.21 13.79
N GLU A 74 -46.84 5.44 12.59
CA GLU A 74 -47.68 6.59 12.27
C GLU A 74 -48.98 6.58 13.11
N CYS A 75 -49.63 5.42 13.20
CA CYS A 75 -50.80 5.25 14.05
C CYS A 75 -50.48 5.46 15.54
N LEU A 76 -49.32 4.98 16.01
CA LEU A 76 -48.85 5.20 17.37
C LEU A 76 -48.57 6.67 17.68
N ARG A 77 -47.99 7.42 16.74
CA ARG A 77 -47.75 8.86 16.89
C ARG A 77 -49.05 9.62 17.05
N ASP A 78 -50.04 9.30 16.22
CA ASP A 78 -51.34 9.98 16.25
C ASP A 78 -52.10 9.66 17.54
N SER A 79 -51.95 8.45 18.10
CA SER A 79 -52.52 8.04 19.38
C SER A 79 -51.73 8.49 20.61
N ALA A 80 -50.40 8.58 20.54
CA ALA A 80 -49.54 9.02 21.64
C ALA A 80 -49.75 10.50 21.99
N ALA A 81 -50.29 11.30 21.05
CA ALA A 81 -50.78 12.64 21.35
C ALA A 81 -51.85 12.65 22.47
N ALA A 82 -52.50 11.51 22.75
CA ALA A 82 -53.51 11.35 23.79
C ALA A 82 -52.99 10.75 25.12
N GLY A 83 -51.76 10.22 25.19
CA GLY A 83 -51.20 9.58 26.40
C GLY A 83 -49.79 9.00 26.25
N ALA A 84 -49.10 8.81 27.37
CA ALA A 84 -47.73 8.27 27.41
C ALA A 84 -47.68 6.77 27.02
N LEU A 85 -46.61 6.36 26.35
CA LEU A 85 -46.38 4.95 25.99
C LEU A 85 -45.98 4.14 27.23
N THR A 86 -46.33 2.85 27.27
CA THR A 86 -45.89 1.97 28.36
C THR A 86 -44.38 1.76 28.29
N PRO A 87 -43.68 1.57 29.43
CA PRO A 87 -42.24 1.33 29.43
C PRO A 87 -41.83 0.14 28.54
N THR A 88 -42.66 -0.91 28.49
CA THR A 88 -42.48 -2.06 27.59
C THR A 88 -42.57 -1.66 26.12
N ALA A 89 -43.56 -0.85 25.73
CA ALA A 89 -43.67 -0.34 24.37
C ALA A 89 -42.45 0.50 23.99
N VAL A 90 -41.98 1.39 24.88
CA VAL A 90 -40.78 2.20 24.66
C VAL A 90 -39.53 1.33 24.45
N LEU A 91 -39.35 0.28 25.26
CA LEU A 91 -38.25 -0.67 25.08
C LEU A 91 -38.33 -1.39 23.72
N CYS A 92 -39.52 -1.85 23.33
CA CYS A 92 -39.71 -2.49 22.03
C CYS A 92 -39.43 -1.51 20.87
N LEU A 93 -39.85 -0.24 20.97
CA LEU A 93 -39.56 0.79 19.98
C LEU A 93 -38.06 1.08 19.84
N LYS A 94 -37.33 1.08 20.97
CA LYS A 94 -35.86 1.16 20.98
C LYS A 94 -35.21 -0.02 20.26
N GLU A 95 -35.72 -1.24 20.42
CA GLU A 95 -35.25 -2.40 19.66
C GLU A 95 -35.65 -2.34 18.18
N PHE A 96 -36.87 -1.85 17.86
CA PHE A 96 -37.29 -1.61 16.48
C PHE A 96 -36.33 -0.66 15.76
N TYR A 97 -35.81 0.37 16.43
CA TYR A 97 -34.80 1.26 15.87
C TYR A 97 -33.56 0.49 15.38
N LEU A 98 -33.03 -0.41 16.21
CA LEU A 98 -31.87 -1.24 15.87
C LEU A 98 -32.18 -2.16 14.68
N LEU A 99 -33.37 -2.78 14.65
CA LEU A 99 -33.77 -3.66 13.55
C LEU A 99 -33.99 -2.90 12.23
N LEU A 100 -34.59 -1.71 12.27
CA LEU A 100 -34.75 -0.83 11.11
C LEU A 100 -33.38 -0.39 10.57
N TYR A 101 -32.46 -0.03 11.46
CA TYR A 101 -31.12 0.36 11.07
C TYR A 101 -30.33 -0.81 10.45
N ARG A 102 -30.39 -2.00 11.05
CA ARG A 102 -29.80 -3.22 10.46
C ARG A 102 -30.44 -3.57 9.11
N SER A 103 -31.74 -3.35 8.97
CA SER A 103 -32.45 -3.53 7.69
C SER A 103 -31.93 -2.56 6.62
N LYS A 104 -31.71 -1.29 6.97
CA LYS A 104 -31.10 -0.28 6.10
C LYS A 104 -29.71 -0.73 5.64
N ILE A 105 -28.84 -1.11 6.59
CA ILE A 105 -27.48 -1.57 6.28
C ILE A 105 -27.49 -2.78 5.34
N LEU A 106 -28.35 -3.78 5.60
CA LEU A 106 -28.42 -4.99 4.77
C LEU A 106 -28.90 -4.68 3.35
N LEU A 107 -29.90 -3.80 3.21
CA LEU A 107 -30.39 -3.36 1.90
C LEU A 107 -29.34 -2.52 1.16
N ASP A 108 -28.67 -1.59 1.82
CA ASP A 108 -27.55 -0.83 1.25
C ASP A 108 -26.41 -1.73 0.80
N TYR A 109 -26.08 -2.75 1.61
CA TYR A 109 -25.10 -3.76 1.28
C TYR A 109 -25.48 -4.50 -0.02
N CYS A 110 -26.73 -4.92 -0.15
CA CYS A 110 -27.23 -5.59 -1.36
C CYS A 110 -27.31 -4.67 -2.58
N ALA A 111 -27.58 -3.38 -2.38
CA ALA A 111 -27.72 -2.41 -3.47
C ALA A 111 -26.37 -2.00 -4.06
N GLN A 112 -25.34 -1.90 -3.23
CA GLN A 112 -24.08 -1.26 -3.61
C GLN A 112 -22.88 -2.22 -3.69
N SER A 113 -23.07 -3.51 -3.39
CA SER A 113 -22.05 -4.53 -3.58
C SER A 113 -21.95 -4.99 -5.02
N SER A 114 -20.78 -5.51 -5.40
CA SER A 114 -20.60 -6.09 -6.73
C SER A 114 -21.47 -7.33 -6.90
N LYS A 115 -21.93 -7.58 -8.13
CA LYS A 115 -22.82 -8.72 -8.43
C LYS A 115 -22.12 -10.03 -8.16
N LEU A 116 -20.85 -10.13 -8.52
CA LEU A 116 -20.04 -11.32 -8.30
C LEU A 116 -19.82 -11.59 -6.81
N TRP A 117 -19.59 -10.55 -6.01
CA TRP A 117 -19.47 -10.67 -4.56
C TRP A 117 -20.78 -11.15 -3.92
N LEU A 118 -21.91 -10.54 -4.28
CA LEU A 118 -23.23 -10.96 -3.78
C LEU A 118 -23.57 -12.40 -4.17
N LEU A 119 -23.14 -12.84 -5.35
CA LEU A 119 -23.33 -14.22 -5.80
C LEU A 119 -22.57 -15.21 -4.91
N LEU A 120 -21.30 -14.92 -4.58
CA LEU A 120 -20.52 -15.78 -3.68
C LEU A 120 -21.10 -15.79 -2.26
N GLN A 121 -21.57 -14.63 -1.79
CA GLN A 121 -22.16 -14.41 -0.47
C GLN A 121 -23.65 -14.77 -0.37
N ASN A 122 -24.24 -15.36 -1.40
CA ASN A 122 -25.69 -15.55 -1.51
C ASN A 122 -26.31 -16.23 -0.27
N HIS A 123 -25.67 -17.29 0.23
CA HIS A 123 -26.13 -18.03 1.40
C HIS A 123 -26.01 -17.22 2.70
N CYS A 124 -24.88 -16.53 2.91
CA CYS A 124 -24.66 -15.69 4.09
C CYS A 124 -25.68 -14.54 4.14
N VAL A 125 -25.90 -13.86 3.01
CA VAL A 125 -26.86 -12.76 2.90
C VAL A 125 -28.29 -13.25 3.12
N SER A 126 -28.68 -14.39 2.54
CA SER A 126 -29.96 -15.03 2.82
C SER A 126 -30.13 -15.36 4.30
N GLY A 127 -29.07 -15.83 4.96
CA GLY A 127 -29.02 -16.05 6.41
C GLY A 127 -29.35 -14.79 7.19
N HIS A 128 -28.72 -13.66 6.86
CA HIS A 128 -28.98 -12.40 7.55
C HIS A 128 -30.41 -11.86 7.37
N PHE A 129 -31.01 -12.04 6.19
CA PHE A 129 -32.43 -11.73 6.00
C PHE A 129 -33.34 -12.62 6.86
N HIS A 130 -32.97 -13.89 7.00
CA HIS A 130 -33.69 -14.82 7.87
C HIS A 130 -33.55 -14.44 9.34
N ASP A 131 -32.34 -14.14 9.82
CA ASP A 131 -32.07 -13.71 11.19
C ASP A 131 -32.86 -12.45 11.55
N LEU A 132 -32.85 -11.42 10.68
CA LEU A 132 -33.68 -10.22 10.87
C LEU A 132 -35.16 -10.56 10.96
N SER A 133 -35.64 -11.51 10.13
CA SER A 133 -37.04 -11.93 10.19
C SER A 133 -37.39 -12.64 11.50
N GLN A 134 -36.46 -13.39 12.09
CA GLN A 134 -36.65 -14.05 13.39
C GLN A 134 -36.58 -13.03 14.55
N GLU A 135 -35.69 -12.04 14.45
CA GLU A 135 -35.62 -10.95 15.42
C GLU A 135 -36.89 -10.09 15.41
N PHE A 136 -37.43 -9.74 14.24
CA PHE A 136 -38.74 -9.09 14.13
C PHE A 136 -39.86 -9.92 14.75
N SER A 137 -39.85 -11.24 14.53
CA SER A 137 -40.83 -12.14 15.14
C SER A 137 -40.75 -12.11 16.66
N THR A 138 -39.54 -12.17 17.20
CA THR A 138 -39.29 -12.17 18.65
C THR A 138 -39.73 -10.85 19.28
N LEU A 139 -39.46 -9.73 18.60
CA LEU A 139 -39.86 -8.41 19.08
C LEU A 139 -41.39 -8.21 19.04
N LEU A 140 -42.04 -8.68 17.98
CA LEU A 140 -43.50 -8.67 17.86
C LEU A 140 -44.21 -9.56 18.90
N ASP A 141 -43.54 -10.59 19.43
CA ASP A 141 -44.08 -11.45 20.49
C ASP A 141 -44.15 -10.76 21.85
N VAL A 142 -43.29 -9.77 22.08
CA VAL A 142 -43.22 -9.01 23.34
C VAL A 142 -43.92 -7.64 23.22
N PHE A 143 -44.19 -7.18 22.00
CA PHE A 143 -44.82 -5.87 21.77
C PHE A 143 -46.26 -5.84 22.32
N PRO A 144 -46.62 -4.88 23.18
CA PRO A 144 -47.90 -4.87 23.90
C PRO A 144 -49.07 -4.36 23.04
N VAL A 145 -49.39 -5.05 21.95
CA VAL A 145 -50.39 -4.66 20.92
C VAL A 145 -51.75 -4.25 21.51
N GLY A 146 -52.20 -4.89 22.59
CA GLY A 146 -53.49 -4.58 23.24
C GLY A 146 -53.48 -3.35 24.16
N GLU A 147 -52.30 -2.88 24.57
CA GLU A 147 -52.15 -1.73 25.46
C GLU A 147 -51.89 -0.42 24.69
N VAL A 148 -51.49 -0.53 23.42
CA VAL A 148 -51.24 0.64 22.57
C VAL A 148 -52.43 0.91 21.66
N GLY A 149 -52.82 2.18 21.53
CA GLY A 149 -53.98 2.62 20.74
C GLY A 149 -53.77 2.50 19.23
N LEU A 150 -53.71 1.27 18.70
CA LEU A 150 -53.67 1.00 17.27
C LEU A 150 -55.08 0.93 16.69
N SER A 151 -55.25 1.40 15.44
CA SER A 151 -56.49 1.16 14.69
C SER A 151 -56.68 -0.35 14.43
N ASP A 152 -57.93 -0.78 14.25
CA ASP A 152 -58.25 -2.19 14.00
C ASP A 152 -57.50 -2.72 12.75
N ASP A 153 -57.43 -1.93 11.68
CA ASP A 153 -56.70 -2.27 10.45
C ASP A 153 -55.20 -2.50 10.70
N VAL A 154 -54.56 -1.62 11.48
CA VAL A 154 -53.13 -1.70 11.78
C VAL A 154 -52.85 -2.88 12.73
N ARG A 155 -53.71 -3.10 13.71
CA ARG A 155 -53.62 -4.24 14.63
C ARG A 155 -53.66 -5.55 13.84
N GLU A 156 -54.59 -5.70 12.90
CA GLU A 156 -54.68 -6.89 12.04
C GLU A 156 -53.44 -7.08 11.16
N GLN A 157 -52.88 -6.00 10.61
CA GLN A 157 -51.63 -6.07 9.82
C GLN A 157 -50.45 -6.54 10.66
N ILE A 158 -50.34 -6.07 11.92
CA ILE A 158 -49.27 -6.46 12.83
C ILE A 158 -49.41 -7.93 13.27
N GLU A 159 -50.61 -8.38 13.62
CA GLU A 159 -50.86 -9.80 13.91
C GLU A 159 -50.55 -10.70 12.71
N LEU A 160 -50.89 -10.26 11.50
CA LEU A 160 -50.56 -10.98 10.27
C LEU A 160 -49.04 -11.03 10.06
N LEU A 161 -48.35 -9.89 10.21
CA LEU A 161 -46.90 -9.78 10.08
C LEU A 161 -46.17 -10.68 11.09
N GLN A 162 -46.66 -10.74 12.33
CA GLN A 162 -46.14 -11.63 13.37
C GLN A 162 -46.27 -13.10 12.94
N ARG A 163 -47.46 -13.54 12.50
CA ARG A 163 -47.69 -14.92 12.03
C ARG A 163 -46.82 -15.27 10.83
N GLN A 164 -46.64 -14.33 9.90
CA GLN A 164 -45.79 -14.51 8.72
C GLN A 164 -44.30 -14.60 9.11
N SER A 165 -43.85 -13.75 10.03
CA SER A 165 -42.46 -13.73 10.50
C SER A 165 -42.09 -15.00 11.26
N LYS A 166 -43.00 -15.52 12.10
CA LYS A 166 -42.85 -16.83 12.78
C LYS A 166 -42.67 -18.00 11.82
N ARG A 167 -43.37 -17.97 10.69
CA ARG A 167 -43.34 -19.04 9.67
C ARG A 167 -42.24 -18.84 8.62
N ALA A 168 -41.51 -17.72 8.68
CA ALA A 168 -40.51 -17.39 7.69
C ALA A 168 -39.31 -18.34 7.79
N LYS A 169 -39.15 -19.20 6.77
CA LYS A 169 -37.99 -20.08 6.63
C LYS A 169 -36.86 -19.35 5.88
N LEU A 170 -35.63 -19.79 6.10
CA LEU A 170 -34.49 -19.38 5.29
C LEU A 170 -34.83 -19.57 3.81
N PHE A 171 -34.75 -18.48 3.03
CA PHE A 171 -35.03 -18.50 1.60
C PHE A 171 -33.76 -18.18 0.81
N ILE A 172 -33.34 -19.15 0.01
CA ILE A 172 -32.27 -19.03 -0.97
C ILE A 172 -32.90 -19.20 -2.35
N ASP A 173 -32.74 -18.21 -3.23
CA ASP A 173 -33.27 -18.31 -4.58
C ASP A 173 -32.50 -19.38 -5.35
N LYS A 174 -33.21 -20.41 -5.82
CA LYS A 174 -32.61 -21.54 -6.55
C LYS A 174 -31.91 -21.08 -7.84
N LYS A 175 -32.38 -20.01 -8.48
CA LYS A 175 -31.74 -19.47 -9.70
C LYS A 175 -30.39 -18.85 -9.36
N ASP A 176 -30.33 -18.11 -8.26
CA ASP A 176 -29.11 -17.48 -7.76
C ASP A 176 -28.10 -18.55 -7.32
N ASP A 177 -28.58 -19.62 -6.67
CA ASP A 177 -27.75 -20.76 -6.27
C ASP A 177 -27.18 -21.54 -7.47
N VAL A 178 -27.98 -21.76 -8.52
CA VAL A 178 -27.48 -22.37 -9.77
C VAL A 178 -26.40 -21.51 -10.43
N LEU A 179 -26.53 -20.17 -10.41
CA LEU A 179 -25.48 -19.28 -10.91
C LEU A 179 -24.21 -19.38 -10.05
N ARG A 180 -24.35 -19.48 -8.73
CA ARG A 180 -23.21 -19.63 -7.82
C ARG A 180 -22.47 -20.94 -8.12
N THR A 181 -23.18 -22.05 -8.25
CA THR A 181 -22.61 -23.34 -8.63
C THR A 181 -21.98 -23.31 -10.02
N ARG A 182 -22.60 -22.61 -10.99
CA ARG A 182 -22.03 -22.43 -12.33
C ARG A 182 -20.70 -21.68 -12.31
N PHE A 183 -20.53 -20.72 -11.40
CA PHE A 183 -19.25 -20.05 -11.22
C PHE A 183 -18.18 -20.99 -10.67
N PHE A 184 -18.50 -21.80 -9.66
CA PHE A 184 -17.56 -22.83 -9.16
C PHE A 184 -17.20 -23.85 -10.24
N TRP A 185 -18.14 -24.21 -11.11
CA TRP A 185 -17.83 -25.03 -12.27
C TRP A 185 -16.80 -24.39 -13.21
N PHE A 186 -16.88 -23.08 -13.47
CA PHE A 186 -15.83 -22.41 -14.25
C PHE A 186 -14.47 -22.46 -13.55
N LEU A 187 -14.42 -22.31 -12.22
CA LEU A 187 -13.18 -22.46 -11.47
C LEU A 187 -12.56 -23.85 -11.65
N GLU A 188 -13.38 -24.91 -11.56
CA GLU A 188 -12.95 -26.30 -11.77
C GLU A 188 -12.44 -26.54 -13.20
N GLU A 189 -13.11 -25.98 -14.21
CA GLU A 189 -12.65 -26.08 -15.60
C GLU A 189 -11.26 -25.45 -15.77
N PHE A 190 -11.07 -24.20 -15.30
CA PHE A 190 -9.76 -23.55 -15.34
C PHE A 190 -8.70 -24.30 -14.52
N GLU A 191 -9.05 -24.84 -13.35
CA GLU A 191 -8.15 -25.66 -12.53
C GLU A 191 -7.70 -26.95 -13.24
N SER A 192 -8.58 -27.53 -14.06
CA SER A 192 -8.27 -28.68 -14.90
C SER A 192 -7.47 -28.32 -16.16
N GLY A 193 -7.23 -27.04 -16.43
CA GLY A 193 -6.56 -26.54 -17.63
C GLY A 193 -7.45 -26.49 -18.87
N ARG A 194 -8.77 -26.61 -18.71
CA ARG A 194 -9.76 -26.46 -19.78
C ARG A 194 -10.29 -25.04 -19.80
N VAL A 195 -10.26 -24.40 -20.96
CA VAL A 195 -10.87 -23.08 -21.15
C VAL A 195 -12.36 -23.27 -21.43
N PRO A 196 -13.27 -22.70 -20.63
CA PRO A 196 -14.71 -22.78 -20.89
C PRO A 196 -15.10 -22.14 -22.24
N ASP A 197 -16.17 -22.64 -22.85
CA ASP A 197 -16.69 -22.07 -24.10
C ASP A 197 -17.08 -20.59 -23.91
N SER A 198 -16.69 -19.74 -24.86
CA SER A 198 -17.07 -18.34 -24.93
C SER A 198 -18.59 -18.13 -24.85
N LYS A 199 -19.39 -19.05 -25.43
CA LYS A 199 -20.87 -18.99 -25.34
C LYS A 199 -21.37 -19.16 -23.90
N ASP A 200 -20.76 -20.07 -23.14
CA ASP A 200 -21.12 -20.32 -21.74
C ASP A 200 -20.74 -19.13 -20.86
N LEU A 201 -19.56 -18.56 -21.08
CA LEU A 201 -19.09 -17.36 -20.40
C LEU A 201 -19.98 -16.16 -20.72
N ARG A 202 -20.37 -15.98 -21.99
CA ARG A 202 -21.29 -14.93 -22.41
C ARG A 202 -22.67 -15.10 -21.77
N CYS A 203 -23.22 -16.32 -21.76
CA CYS A 203 -24.49 -16.61 -21.10
C CYS A 203 -24.43 -16.23 -19.61
N PHE A 204 -23.36 -16.61 -18.91
CA PHE A 204 -23.19 -16.31 -17.49
C PHE A 204 -23.00 -14.80 -17.22
N PHE A 205 -21.98 -14.17 -17.80
CA PHE A 205 -21.63 -12.78 -17.51
C PHE A 205 -22.64 -11.78 -18.10
N VAL A 206 -23.03 -11.96 -19.37
CA VAL A 206 -23.88 -10.99 -20.09
C VAL A 206 -25.36 -11.27 -19.84
N ASP A 207 -25.82 -12.49 -20.12
CA ASP A 207 -27.27 -12.75 -20.13
C ASP A 207 -27.84 -12.90 -18.72
N LYS A 208 -27.12 -13.57 -17.81
CA LYS A 208 -27.58 -13.83 -16.43
C LYS A 208 -27.17 -12.72 -15.47
N LEU A 209 -25.89 -12.36 -15.42
CA LEU A 209 -25.39 -11.31 -14.50
C LEU A 209 -25.60 -9.88 -15.01
N ARG A 210 -25.92 -9.68 -16.30
CA ARG A 210 -26.11 -8.36 -16.89
C ARG A 210 -24.86 -7.48 -16.75
N ILE A 211 -23.68 -8.06 -16.89
CA ILE A 211 -22.42 -7.33 -17.05
C ILE A 211 -22.27 -7.12 -18.56
N LEU A 212 -22.54 -5.91 -19.03
CA LEU A 212 -22.82 -5.64 -20.44
C LEU A 212 -21.64 -5.04 -21.22
N ASP A 213 -20.65 -4.51 -20.51
CA ASP A 213 -19.53 -3.77 -21.08
C ASP A 213 -18.23 -3.97 -20.28
N ALA A 214 -17.12 -3.54 -20.87
CA ALA A 214 -15.79 -3.64 -20.27
C ALA A 214 -15.68 -2.84 -18.96
N LYS A 215 -16.36 -1.69 -18.89
CA LYS A 215 -16.43 -0.82 -17.71
C LYS A 215 -17.06 -1.53 -16.51
N SER A 216 -18.20 -2.19 -16.72
CA SER A 216 -18.92 -2.96 -15.70
C SER A 216 -18.06 -4.13 -15.22
N CYS A 217 -17.40 -4.84 -16.13
CA CYS A 217 -16.45 -5.91 -15.78
C CYS A 217 -15.32 -5.39 -14.88
N ARG A 218 -14.75 -4.22 -15.18
CA ARG A 218 -13.71 -3.64 -14.32
C ARG A 218 -14.24 -3.21 -12.96
N VAL A 219 -15.42 -2.59 -12.89
CA VAL A 219 -16.01 -2.22 -11.59
C VAL A 219 -16.16 -3.45 -10.70
N GLU A 220 -16.58 -4.58 -11.27
CA GLU A 220 -16.65 -5.86 -10.56
C GLU A 220 -15.26 -6.34 -10.10
N ILE A 221 -14.24 -6.26 -10.96
CA ILE A 221 -12.84 -6.60 -10.62
C ILE A 221 -12.31 -5.71 -9.49
N GLU A 222 -12.41 -4.39 -9.63
CA GLU A 222 -11.93 -3.42 -8.64
C GLU A 222 -12.61 -3.64 -7.27
N ALA A 223 -13.92 -3.94 -7.27
CA ALA A 223 -14.66 -4.24 -6.05
C ALA A 223 -14.19 -5.54 -5.38
N LEU A 224 -13.94 -6.60 -6.16
CA LEU A 224 -13.42 -7.87 -5.64
C LEU A 224 -11.98 -7.75 -5.13
N GLU A 225 -11.13 -7.00 -5.83
CA GLU A 225 -9.76 -6.70 -5.38
C GLU A 225 -9.76 -5.93 -4.06
N GLU A 226 -10.70 -4.99 -3.87
CA GLU A 226 -10.90 -4.32 -2.59
C GLU A 226 -11.30 -5.30 -1.46
N GLN A 227 -12.09 -6.33 -1.77
CA GLN A 227 -12.41 -7.38 -0.79
C GLN A 227 -11.18 -8.25 -0.46
N ILE A 228 -10.36 -8.61 -1.45
CA ILE A 228 -9.12 -9.37 -1.22
C ILE A 228 -8.16 -8.60 -0.32
N VAL A 229 -7.98 -7.30 -0.57
CA VAL A 229 -7.12 -6.46 0.26
C VAL A 229 -7.66 -6.40 1.70
N ASN A 230 -8.98 -6.34 1.89
CA ASN A 230 -9.59 -6.24 3.22
C ASN A 230 -9.92 -7.60 3.86
N HIS A 231 -9.53 -8.71 3.24
CA HIS A 231 -9.92 -10.04 3.68
C HIS A 231 -9.34 -10.39 5.06
N GLU A 232 -10.20 -10.85 5.96
CA GLU A 232 -9.82 -11.42 7.26
C GLU A 232 -9.73 -12.94 7.06
N GLY A 233 -8.52 -13.53 7.08
CA GLY A 233 -8.20 -14.88 6.57
C GLY A 233 -9.12 -16.05 6.95
N ASP A 234 -10.00 -15.89 7.93
CA ASP A 234 -10.95 -16.89 8.43
C ASP A 234 -12.36 -16.78 7.82
N VAL A 235 -12.60 -15.82 6.92
CA VAL A 235 -13.93 -15.52 6.35
C VAL A 235 -14.10 -16.18 4.99
N GLU A 236 -15.30 -16.72 4.71
CA GLU A 236 -15.66 -17.17 3.36
C GLU A 236 -16.22 -16.02 2.51
N PRO A 237 -15.92 -15.95 1.19
CA PRO A 237 -15.19 -16.95 0.40
C PRO A 237 -13.69 -16.79 0.59
N THR A 238 -12.97 -17.90 0.57
CA THR A 238 -11.51 -17.90 0.74
C THR A 238 -10.80 -17.07 -0.33
N VAL A 239 -9.63 -16.51 0.02
CA VAL A 239 -8.79 -15.72 -0.90
C VAL A 239 -8.53 -16.41 -2.26
N PRO A 240 -8.26 -17.74 -2.33
CA PRO A 240 -8.09 -18.43 -3.62
C PRO A 240 -9.33 -18.41 -4.52
N VAL A 241 -10.54 -18.46 -3.95
CA VAL A 241 -11.81 -18.34 -4.70
C VAL A 241 -11.96 -16.92 -5.24
N LEU A 242 -11.67 -15.90 -4.42
CA LEU A 242 -11.71 -14.50 -4.84
C LEU A 242 -10.68 -14.21 -5.95
N ASN A 243 -9.45 -14.71 -5.80
CA ASN A 243 -8.40 -14.61 -6.82
C ASN A 243 -8.81 -15.31 -8.13
N GLY A 244 -9.45 -16.48 -8.04
CA GLY A 244 -10.02 -17.17 -9.20
C GLY A 244 -11.11 -16.36 -9.87
N MET A 245 -12.00 -15.76 -9.09
CA MET A 245 -13.09 -14.90 -9.60
C MET A 245 -12.57 -13.66 -10.32
N VAL A 246 -11.59 -12.98 -9.74
CA VAL A 246 -10.93 -11.83 -10.37
C VAL A 246 -10.27 -12.24 -11.68
N ALA A 247 -9.53 -13.36 -11.70
CA ALA A 247 -8.82 -13.83 -12.89
C ALA A 247 -9.78 -14.23 -14.02
N ILE A 248 -10.84 -14.99 -13.72
CA ILE A 248 -11.86 -15.38 -14.71
C ILE A 248 -12.60 -14.15 -15.24
N THR A 249 -13.00 -13.23 -14.36
CA THR A 249 -13.69 -12.00 -14.77
C THR A 249 -12.80 -11.14 -15.68
N ARG A 250 -11.49 -11.07 -15.38
CA ARG A 250 -10.50 -10.39 -16.23
C ARG A 250 -10.34 -11.08 -17.58
N TYR A 251 -10.24 -12.40 -17.61
CA TYR A 251 -10.21 -13.17 -18.86
C TYR A 251 -11.46 -12.90 -19.71
N CYS A 252 -12.65 -13.01 -19.10
CA CYS A 252 -13.91 -12.75 -19.78
C CYS A 252 -14.05 -11.31 -20.26
N ARG A 253 -13.49 -10.33 -19.53
CA ARG A 253 -13.51 -8.93 -19.97
C ARG A 253 -12.91 -8.80 -21.37
N PHE A 254 -11.72 -9.33 -21.59
CA PHE A 254 -11.03 -9.22 -22.88
C PHE A 254 -11.59 -10.16 -23.93
N LEU A 255 -12.01 -11.36 -23.53
CA LEU A 255 -12.62 -12.32 -24.44
C LEU A 255 -13.95 -11.79 -25.02
N LEU A 256 -14.79 -11.16 -24.21
CA LEU A 256 -16.17 -10.81 -24.58
C LEU A 256 -16.33 -9.36 -25.03
N PHE A 257 -15.56 -8.41 -24.48
CA PHE A 257 -15.75 -6.98 -24.71
C PHE A 257 -14.59 -6.28 -25.44
N GLY A 258 -13.52 -7.00 -25.76
CA GLY A 258 -12.41 -6.45 -26.53
C GLY A 258 -11.61 -5.35 -25.82
N PHE A 259 -11.08 -4.40 -26.60
CA PHE A 259 -10.01 -3.48 -26.20
C PHE A 259 -10.23 -2.01 -26.58
N GLU A 260 -11.37 -1.67 -27.19
CA GLU A 260 -11.58 -0.35 -27.83
C GLU A 260 -11.98 0.77 -26.86
N GLU A 261 -12.54 0.45 -25.70
CA GLU A 261 -12.90 1.46 -24.69
C GLU A 261 -11.70 1.75 -23.76
N GLU A 262 -11.46 3.03 -23.43
CA GLU A 262 -10.87 3.53 -22.15
C GLU A 262 -9.51 4.26 -22.16
N LEU A 263 -9.24 5.16 -23.10
CA LEU A 263 -8.17 6.16 -22.86
C LEU A 263 -8.60 7.29 -21.89
N GLU A 264 -9.88 7.63 -21.79
CA GLU A 264 -10.33 8.83 -21.04
C GLU A 264 -10.29 8.69 -19.51
N ILE A 265 -10.25 7.47 -18.96
CA ILE A 265 -10.51 7.25 -17.53
C ILE A 265 -9.28 7.52 -16.64
N GLU A 266 -8.05 7.29 -17.09
CA GLU A 266 -6.86 7.59 -16.26
C GLU A 266 -6.56 9.09 -16.18
N ILE A 267 -6.80 9.85 -17.26
CA ILE A 267 -6.75 11.31 -17.22
C ILE A 267 -7.78 11.83 -16.20
N GLN A 268 -8.98 11.25 -16.18
CA GLN A 268 -10.00 11.58 -15.18
C GLN A 268 -9.69 11.07 -13.77
N LYS A 269 -9.07 9.89 -13.59
CA LYS A 269 -8.67 9.37 -12.26
C LYS A 269 -7.48 10.16 -11.68
N LYS A 270 -6.47 10.52 -12.49
CA LYS A 270 -5.37 11.43 -12.09
C LYS A 270 -5.92 12.82 -11.79
N GLY A 271 -6.83 13.34 -12.64
CA GLY A 271 -7.57 14.59 -12.40
C GLY A 271 -8.38 14.56 -11.10
N ARG A 272 -9.15 13.49 -10.85
CA ARG A 272 -9.91 13.29 -9.60
C ARG A 272 -9.02 13.13 -8.39
N LYS A 273 -7.90 12.40 -8.46
CA LYS A 273 -6.94 12.33 -7.34
C LYS A 273 -6.35 13.70 -7.02
N ARG A 274 -6.06 14.52 -8.04
CA ARG A 274 -5.57 15.90 -7.88
C ARG A 274 -6.66 16.83 -7.31
N LEU A 275 -7.90 16.70 -7.77
CA LEU A 275 -9.06 17.43 -7.24
C LEU A 275 -9.36 17.01 -5.81
N ILE A 276 -9.38 15.72 -5.48
CA ILE A 276 -9.55 15.23 -4.11
C ILE A 276 -8.41 15.71 -3.22
N ALA A 277 -7.16 15.69 -3.70
CA ALA A 277 -6.04 16.24 -2.93
C ALA A 277 -6.19 17.76 -2.70
N GLN A 278 -6.67 18.52 -3.69
CA GLN A 278 -7.00 19.94 -3.54
C GLN A 278 -8.17 20.16 -2.56
N GLU A 279 -9.28 19.42 -2.71
CA GLU A 279 -10.43 19.51 -1.81
C GLU A 279 -10.04 19.13 -0.37
N ILE A 280 -9.21 18.10 -0.17
CA ILE A 280 -8.69 17.73 1.15
C ILE A 280 -7.80 18.84 1.71
N ALA A 281 -6.94 19.44 0.90
CA ALA A 281 -6.09 20.57 1.30
C ALA A 281 -6.92 21.81 1.66
N GLU A 282 -8.02 22.08 0.95
CA GLU A 282 -8.91 23.21 1.20
C GLU A 282 -9.84 22.98 2.40
N THR A 283 -10.27 21.74 2.64
CA THR A 283 -11.25 21.40 3.70
C THR A 283 -10.62 21.30 5.09
N PHE A 284 -9.38 20.82 5.20
CA PHE A 284 -8.76 20.47 6.49
C PHE A 284 -7.44 21.20 6.74
N LEU A 285 -7.50 22.50 7.05
CA LEU A 285 -6.33 23.34 7.38
C LEU A 285 -5.45 22.82 8.53
N THR A 286 -6.04 22.04 9.44
CA THR A 286 -5.37 21.41 10.59
C THR A 286 -5.59 19.91 10.59
N VAL A 287 -4.68 19.15 11.21
CA VAL A 287 -4.82 17.68 11.37
C VAL A 287 -6.19 17.36 11.98
N PRO A 288 -7.07 16.61 11.29
CA PRO A 288 -8.33 16.15 11.86
C PRO A 288 -8.09 15.34 13.14
N LYS A 289 -8.88 15.60 14.19
CA LYS A 289 -8.76 14.88 15.48
C LYS A 289 -8.88 13.35 15.32
N ASP A 290 -9.65 12.89 14.33
CA ASP A 290 -9.82 11.47 14.01
C ASP A 290 -8.57 10.83 13.41
N PHE A 291 -7.59 11.61 12.96
CA PHE A 291 -6.31 11.12 12.45
C PHE A 291 -5.24 11.00 13.55
N CYS A 292 -5.52 11.59 14.73
CA CYS A 292 -4.64 11.51 15.88
C CYS A 292 -4.97 10.31 16.76
N CYS A 293 -3.93 9.65 17.26
CA CYS A 293 -4.06 8.57 18.21
C CYS A 293 -4.62 9.10 19.54
N PRO A 294 -5.68 8.53 20.12
CA PRO A 294 -6.20 9.01 21.41
C PRO A 294 -5.25 8.83 22.60
N ILE A 295 -4.21 7.99 22.48
CA ILE A 295 -3.18 7.80 23.52
C ILE A 295 -2.05 8.82 23.38
N SER A 296 -1.41 8.89 22.21
CA SER A 296 -0.23 9.76 22.02
C SER A 296 -0.60 11.19 21.61
N LEU A 297 -1.84 11.42 21.16
CA LEU A 297 -2.33 12.68 20.56
C LEU A 297 -1.61 13.08 19.26
N ASP A 298 -0.69 12.24 18.79
CA ASP A 298 0.05 12.41 17.53
C ASP A 298 -0.69 11.77 16.34
N LEU A 299 -0.35 12.22 15.13
CA LEU A 299 -0.83 11.62 13.88
C LEU A 299 -0.49 10.11 13.82
N MET A 300 -1.48 9.27 13.50
CA MET A 300 -1.28 7.82 13.44
C MET A 300 -0.45 7.40 12.21
N CYS A 301 0.70 6.75 12.44
CA CYS A 301 1.53 6.16 11.40
C CYS A 301 1.08 4.74 11.02
N ASP A 302 0.53 4.00 11.99
CA ASP A 302 -0.02 2.65 11.78
C ASP A 302 -1.35 2.49 12.53
N PRO A 303 -2.46 3.01 11.99
CA PRO A 303 -3.74 2.97 12.69
C PRO A 303 -4.30 1.54 12.77
N VAL A 304 -4.65 1.10 13.98
CA VAL A 304 -5.21 -0.22 14.29
C VAL A 304 -6.47 -0.10 15.16
N ILE A 305 -7.44 -0.97 14.91
CA ILE A 305 -8.70 -1.09 15.61
C ILE A 305 -8.57 -2.18 16.68
N ILE A 306 -9.04 -1.88 17.89
CA ILE A 306 -9.18 -2.86 18.98
C ILE A 306 -10.62 -3.38 19.07
N SER A 307 -10.88 -4.35 19.95
CA SER A 307 -12.20 -5.00 20.07
C SER A 307 -13.38 -4.06 20.32
N THR A 308 -13.16 -2.86 20.86
CA THR A 308 -14.20 -1.84 21.10
C THR A 308 -14.51 -0.98 19.86
N GLY A 309 -13.83 -1.20 18.73
CA GLY A 309 -14.00 -0.44 17.50
C GLY A 309 -13.23 0.89 17.45
N GLN A 310 -12.54 1.28 18.53
CA GLN A 310 -11.70 2.49 18.56
C GLN A 310 -10.37 2.27 17.83
N THR A 311 -9.87 3.31 17.17
CA THR A 311 -8.60 3.27 16.41
C THR A 311 -7.49 4.00 17.16
N TYR A 312 -6.30 3.42 17.15
CA TYR A 312 -5.08 3.95 17.77
C TYR A 312 -3.87 3.71 16.87
N ASP A 313 -2.77 4.42 17.10
CA ASP A 313 -1.48 4.01 16.53
C ASP A 313 -1.03 2.68 17.15
N ARG A 314 -0.59 1.72 16.32
CA ARG A 314 -0.16 0.38 16.75
C ARG A 314 0.84 0.44 17.88
N ARG A 315 1.86 1.31 17.80
CA ARG A 315 2.92 1.38 18.83
C ARG A 315 2.35 1.83 20.17
N SER A 316 1.42 2.77 20.14
CA SER A 316 0.81 3.36 21.34
C SER A 316 -0.11 2.36 22.05
N ILE A 317 -1.01 1.71 21.32
CA ILE A 317 -1.94 0.74 21.91
C ILE A 317 -1.25 -0.57 22.29
N TRP A 318 -0.22 -0.98 21.55
CA TRP A 318 0.60 -2.13 21.92
C TRP A 318 1.28 -1.91 23.27
N ARG A 319 1.88 -0.73 23.47
CA ARG A 319 2.51 -0.38 24.75
C ARG A 319 1.51 -0.40 25.92
N TRP A 320 0.32 0.16 25.72
CA TRP A 320 -0.76 0.13 26.71
C TRP A 320 -1.16 -1.29 27.11
N MET A 321 -1.25 -2.22 26.15
CA MET A 321 -1.57 -3.63 26.43
C MET A 321 -0.41 -4.35 27.12
N GLU A 322 0.84 -4.10 26.71
CA GLU A 322 2.05 -4.67 27.35
C GLU A 322 2.24 -4.20 28.80
N GLU A 323 1.77 -3.00 29.15
CA GLU A 323 1.72 -2.48 30.51
C GLU A 323 0.66 -3.20 31.38
N GLY A 324 -0.10 -4.14 30.82
CA GLY A 324 -1.07 -4.97 31.53
C GLY A 324 -2.50 -4.41 31.55
N HIS A 325 -2.78 -3.34 30.80
CA HIS A 325 -4.11 -2.75 30.75
C HIS A 325 -5.03 -3.54 29.79
N CYS A 326 -6.14 -4.07 30.34
CA CYS A 326 -7.16 -4.81 29.59
C CYS A 326 -8.39 -3.95 29.23
N THR A 327 -8.25 -2.62 29.24
CA THR A 327 -9.34 -1.66 28.99
C THR A 327 -9.03 -0.76 27.79
N CYS A 328 -10.08 -0.32 27.10
CA CYS A 328 -9.98 0.68 26.04
C CYS A 328 -9.61 2.05 26.65
N PRO A 329 -8.50 2.68 26.21
CA PRO A 329 -8.08 3.97 26.75
C PRO A 329 -9.13 5.09 26.63
N LYS A 330 -9.90 5.10 25.53
CA LYS A 330 -10.89 6.14 25.25
C LYS A 330 -12.25 5.89 25.92
N THR A 331 -12.71 4.65 26.01
CA THR A 331 -14.07 4.33 26.49
C THR A 331 -14.10 3.70 27.89
N GLY A 332 -12.96 3.26 28.42
CA GLY A 332 -12.88 2.51 29.68
C GLY A 332 -13.43 1.08 29.62
N GLN A 333 -14.00 0.66 28.49
CA GLN A 333 -14.59 -0.69 28.34
C GLN A 333 -13.51 -1.77 28.31
N LEU A 334 -13.80 -2.93 28.91
CA LEU A 334 -12.94 -4.11 28.85
C LEU A 334 -12.79 -4.62 27.42
N LEU A 335 -11.57 -5.01 27.05
CA LEU A 335 -11.27 -5.61 25.76
C LEU A 335 -11.71 -7.08 25.75
N SER A 336 -12.49 -7.49 24.76
CA SER A 336 -12.89 -8.89 24.61
C SER A 336 -11.76 -9.78 24.10
N HIS A 337 -10.79 -9.19 23.38
CA HIS A 337 -9.57 -9.85 22.93
C HIS A 337 -8.47 -8.81 22.61
N ASN A 338 -7.20 -9.23 22.64
CA ASN A 338 -6.05 -8.35 22.37
C ASN A 338 -5.65 -8.27 20.87
N ARG A 339 -6.49 -8.78 19.97
CA ARG A 339 -6.24 -8.73 18.52
C ARG A 339 -6.30 -7.29 18.01
N LEU A 340 -5.21 -6.84 17.37
CA LEU A 340 -5.13 -5.55 16.68
C LEU A 340 -5.42 -5.71 15.19
N VAL A 341 -6.48 -5.06 14.70
CA VAL A 341 -6.90 -5.12 13.30
C VAL A 341 -6.48 -3.85 12.57
N PRO A 342 -5.63 -3.88 11.52
CA PRO A 342 -5.25 -2.67 10.79
C PRO A 342 -6.45 -1.87 10.25
N ASN A 343 -6.49 -0.56 10.51
CA ASN A 343 -7.44 0.38 9.92
C ASN A 343 -6.88 0.96 8.61
N ARG A 344 -6.89 0.15 7.55
CA ARG A 344 -6.33 0.53 6.25
C ARG A 344 -7.04 1.72 5.60
N ALA A 345 -8.34 1.85 5.81
CA ALA A 345 -9.11 2.99 5.31
C ALA A 345 -8.61 4.30 5.93
N LEU A 346 -8.48 4.34 7.26
CA LEU A 346 -7.93 5.50 7.96
C LEU A 346 -6.47 5.76 7.57
N ARG A 347 -5.65 4.72 7.45
CA ARG A 347 -4.27 4.87 6.95
C ARG A 347 -4.23 5.54 5.58
N ASN A 348 -5.10 5.12 4.65
CA ASN A 348 -5.17 5.71 3.31
C ASN A 348 -5.66 7.17 3.36
N MET A 349 -6.61 7.51 4.24
CA MET A 349 -7.07 8.89 4.43
C MET A 349 -5.97 9.79 5.01
N ILE A 350 -5.25 9.29 6.01
CA ILE A 350 -4.09 9.99 6.60
C ILE A 350 -3.02 10.22 5.54
N MET A 351 -2.66 9.18 4.77
CA MET A 351 -1.70 9.28 3.67
C MET A 351 -2.11 10.34 2.63
N GLN A 352 -3.40 10.37 2.25
CA GLN A 352 -3.91 11.36 1.30
C GLN A 352 -3.83 12.77 1.87
N TRP A 353 -4.19 12.96 3.15
CA TRP A 353 -4.10 14.25 3.82
C TRP A 353 -2.66 14.74 3.98
N CYS A 354 -1.73 13.84 4.36
CA CYS A 354 -0.30 14.16 4.43
C CYS A 354 0.27 14.55 3.07
N SER A 355 -0.08 13.80 2.02
CA SER A 355 0.30 14.10 0.62
C SER A 355 -0.21 15.47 0.18
N ALA A 356 -1.46 15.81 0.51
CA ALA A 356 -2.09 17.09 0.19
C ALA A 356 -1.45 18.30 0.91
N HIS A 357 -0.99 18.11 2.16
CA HIS A 357 -0.39 19.17 2.98
C HIS A 357 1.15 19.18 2.97
N GLY A 358 1.79 18.26 2.21
CA GLY A 358 3.25 18.11 2.19
C GLY A 358 3.85 17.67 3.53
N VAL A 359 3.05 17.03 4.40
CA VAL A 359 3.52 16.49 5.68
C VAL A 359 4.24 15.17 5.42
N PRO A 360 5.51 15.00 5.84
CA PRO A 360 6.22 13.75 5.70
C PRO A 360 5.50 12.65 6.49
N TYR A 361 5.11 11.58 5.80
CA TYR A 361 4.42 10.45 6.38
C TYR A 361 5.23 9.19 6.09
N ASP A 362 5.96 8.72 7.11
CA ASP A 362 6.72 7.47 7.07
C ASP A 362 5.87 6.35 7.70
N PRO A 363 5.11 5.58 6.91
CA PRO A 363 4.55 4.33 7.42
C PRO A 363 5.70 3.38 7.78
N PRO A 364 5.56 2.52 8.80
CA PRO A 364 6.60 1.57 9.15
C PRO A 364 7.03 0.74 7.94
N GLU A 365 8.32 0.86 7.58
CA GLU A 365 8.99 0.03 6.59
C GLU A 365 8.78 -1.44 6.97
N GLY A 366 8.06 -2.18 6.13
CA GLY A 366 7.78 -3.60 6.36
C GLY A 366 6.31 -3.98 6.35
N VAL A 367 5.35 -3.04 6.40
CA VAL A 367 3.93 -3.42 6.21
C VAL A 367 3.66 -3.83 4.76
N ASP A 368 4.27 -3.19 3.76
CA ASP A 368 4.13 -3.63 2.36
C ASP A 368 4.86 -4.97 2.08
N ALA A 369 5.93 -5.29 2.80
CA ALA A 369 6.58 -6.61 2.74
C ALA A 369 5.78 -7.68 3.51
N SER A 370 5.13 -7.31 4.62
CA SER A 370 4.18 -8.17 5.35
C SER A 370 2.90 -8.40 4.55
N VAL A 371 2.51 -7.45 3.69
CA VAL A 371 1.44 -7.58 2.71
C VAL A 371 1.81 -8.62 1.65
N GLU A 372 3.07 -8.72 1.23
CA GLU A 372 3.50 -9.85 0.39
C GLU A 372 3.36 -11.19 1.11
N MET A 373 3.61 -11.27 2.43
CA MET A 373 3.58 -12.55 3.15
C MET A 373 2.17 -13.04 3.52
N PHE A 374 1.22 -12.15 3.85
CA PHE A 374 -0.17 -12.56 4.17
C PHE A 374 -1.12 -12.58 2.96
N VAL A 375 -0.87 -11.78 1.91
CA VAL A 375 -1.68 -11.79 0.68
C VAL A 375 -1.12 -12.77 -0.35
N SER A 376 0.11 -13.27 -0.19
CA SER A 376 0.60 -14.45 -0.91
C SER A 376 0.01 -15.74 -0.32
N ALA A 377 -1.32 -15.79 -0.16
CA ALA A 377 -1.99 -17.06 -0.36
C ALA A 377 -1.63 -17.53 -1.77
N CYS A 378 -1.03 -18.72 -1.90
CA CYS A 378 -0.67 -19.26 -3.20
C CYS A 378 -1.87 -19.10 -4.15
N PRO A 379 -1.70 -18.44 -5.31
CA PRO A 379 -2.78 -18.29 -6.26
C PRO A 379 -3.31 -19.69 -6.61
N SER A 380 -4.63 -19.85 -6.65
CA SER A 380 -5.22 -21.11 -7.08
C SER A 380 -4.77 -21.42 -8.50
N LYS A 381 -4.68 -22.71 -8.83
CA LYS A 381 -4.36 -23.14 -10.20
C LYS A 381 -5.37 -22.56 -11.20
N ALA A 382 -6.65 -22.50 -10.83
CA ALA A 382 -7.68 -21.82 -11.62
C ALA A 382 -7.34 -20.35 -11.92
N SER A 383 -6.92 -19.59 -10.90
CA SER A 383 -6.52 -18.19 -11.06
C SER A 383 -5.30 -18.05 -11.99
N LEU A 384 -4.32 -18.93 -11.86
CA LEU A 384 -3.13 -18.94 -12.71
C LEU A 384 -3.47 -19.23 -14.17
N GLU A 385 -4.27 -20.26 -14.44
CA GLU A 385 -4.65 -20.62 -15.82
C GLU A 385 -5.57 -19.56 -16.45
N ALA A 386 -6.48 -18.96 -15.69
CA ALA A 386 -7.29 -17.84 -16.18
C ALA A 386 -6.43 -16.60 -16.49
N ASN A 387 -5.47 -16.25 -15.63
CA ASN A 387 -4.54 -15.15 -15.90
C ASN A 387 -3.60 -15.45 -17.09
N ARG A 388 -3.20 -16.72 -17.28
CA ARG A 388 -2.44 -17.17 -18.46
C ARG A 388 -3.27 -16.97 -19.72
N GLY A 389 -4.52 -17.43 -19.73
CA GLY A 389 -5.46 -17.22 -20.84
C GLY A 389 -5.66 -15.74 -21.16
N ALA A 390 -5.85 -14.90 -20.12
CA ALA A 390 -5.94 -13.45 -20.30
C ALA A 390 -4.66 -12.88 -20.92
N THR A 391 -3.50 -13.31 -20.45
CA THR A 391 -2.19 -12.85 -20.95
C THR A 391 -1.97 -13.18 -22.41
N THR A 392 -2.38 -14.37 -22.86
CA THR A 392 -2.35 -14.71 -24.29
C THR A 392 -3.14 -13.72 -25.13
N LEU A 393 -4.37 -13.36 -24.70
CA LEU A 393 -5.19 -12.36 -25.39
C LEU A 393 -4.53 -10.98 -25.39
N LEU A 394 -3.94 -10.57 -24.25
CA LEU A 394 -3.26 -9.28 -24.11
C LEU A 394 -2.03 -9.19 -25.03
N ILE A 395 -1.22 -10.25 -25.12
CA ILE A 395 -0.01 -10.28 -25.95
C ILE A 395 -0.37 -10.24 -27.43
N GLN A 396 -1.41 -10.96 -27.85
CA GLN A 396 -1.92 -10.88 -29.21
C GLN A 396 -2.32 -9.44 -29.59
N GLN A 397 -2.94 -8.70 -28.67
CA GLN A 397 -3.26 -7.29 -28.91
C GLN A 397 -2.06 -6.35 -28.83
N LEU A 398 -1.05 -6.67 -28.02
CA LEU A 398 0.21 -5.94 -28.06
C LEU A 398 0.92 -6.08 -29.41
N ALA A 399 0.81 -7.26 -30.03
CA ALA A 399 1.39 -7.54 -31.35
C ALA A 399 0.60 -6.88 -32.49
N ASP A 400 -0.70 -7.16 -32.57
CA ASP A 400 -1.52 -6.90 -33.77
C ASP A 400 -2.65 -5.88 -33.54
N GLY A 401 -2.78 -5.35 -32.32
CA GLY A 401 -3.85 -4.43 -31.95
C GLY A 401 -3.65 -3.00 -32.47
N SER A 402 -4.73 -2.23 -32.46
CA SER A 402 -4.66 -0.78 -32.67
C SER A 402 -3.83 -0.09 -31.59
N GLN A 403 -3.36 1.14 -31.81
CA GLN A 403 -2.62 1.89 -30.78
C GLN A 403 -3.40 2.01 -29.46
N ALA A 404 -4.73 2.16 -29.54
CA ALA A 404 -5.59 2.18 -28.36
C ALA A 404 -5.61 0.80 -27.66
N ALA A 405 -5.78 -0.29 -28.42
CA ALA A 405 -5.76 -1.65 -27.88
C ALA A 405 -4.41 -2.03 -27.26
N GLN A 406 -3.29 -1.64 -27.89
CA GLN A 406 -1.94 -1.82 -27.34
C GLN A 406 -1.76 -1.05 -26.02
N THR A 407 -2.30 0.17 -25.93
CA THR A 407 -2.26 0.97 -24.70
C THR A 407 -3.01 0.28 -23.56
N VAL A 408 -4.22 -0.22 -23.84
CA VAL A 408 -5.02 -0.99 -22.87
C VAL A 408 -4.30 -2.28 -22.50
N ALA A 409 -3.78 -3.03 -23.47
CA ALA A 409 -3.08 -4.28 -23.20
C ALA A 409 -1.82 -4.06 -22.34
N ALA A 410 -1.02 -3.04 -22.60
CA ALA A 410 0.14 -2.68 -21.78
C ALA A 410 -0.26 -2.33 -20.34
N ARG A 411 -1.35 -1.59 -20.16
CA ARG A 411 -1.91 -1.26 -18.84
C ARG A 411 -2.33 -2.52 -18.08
N GLU A 412 -2.95 -3.47 -18.75
CA GLU A 412 -3.44 -4.70 -18.12
C GLU A 412 -2.30 -5.66 -17.79
N ILE A 413 -1.27 -5.72 -18.64
CA ILE A 413 -0.01 -6.41 -18.33
C ILE A 413 0.69 -5.76 -17.13
N ARG A 414 0.73 -4.42 -17.03
CA ARG A 414 1.24 -3.70 -15.85
C ARG A 414 0.52 -4.14 -14.57
N LEU A 415 -0.82 -4.25 -14.60
CA LEU A 415 -1.63 -4.67 -13.46
C LEU A 415 -1.41 -6.14 -13.10
N LEU A 416 -1.36 -7.06 -14.09
CA LEU A 416 -1.09 -8.47 -13.85
C LEU A 416 0.34 -8.73 -13.35
N ALA A 417 1.34 -8.03 -13.87
CA ALA A 417 2.73 -8.16 -13.41
C ALA A 417 2.91 -7.64 -11.96
N LYS A 418 1.98 -6.82 -11.46
CA LYS A 418 1.98 -6.39 -10.05
C LYS A 418 1.60 -7.55 -9.10
N THR A 419 0.80 -8.50 -9.56
CA THR A 419 0.19 -9.53 -8.72
C THR A 419 0.92 -10.88 -8.81
N GLY A 420 1.86 -11.13 -7.89
CA GLY A 420 2.52 -12.43 -7.73
C GLY A 420 3.66 -12.73 -8.72
N LYS A 421 4.55 -13.65 -8.34
CA LYS A 421 5.75 -14.00 -9.13
C LYS A 421 5.43 -14.90 -10.32
N GLU A 422 4.39 -15.73 -10.22
CA GLU A 422 3.93 -16.64 -11.26
C GLU A 422 3.42 -15.86 -12.48
N ASN A 423 2.62 -14.82 -12.26
CA ASN A 423 2.15 -13.90 -13.30
C ASN A 423 3.33 -13.26 -14.04
N ARG A 424 4.30 -12.72 -13.29
CA ARG A 424 5.52 -12.15 -13.90
C ARG A 424 6.25 -13.17 -14.76
N ALA A 425 6.40 -14.40 -14.27
CA ALA A 425 7.13 -15.45 -14.98
C ALA A 425 6.50 -15.80 -16.32
N PHE A 426 5.18 -16.10 -16.36
CA PHE A 426 4.57 -16.51 -17.62
C PHE A 426 4.32 -15.34 -18.59
N ILE A 427 4.12 -14.10 -18.11
CA ILE A 427 4.01 -12.92 -18.99
C ILE A 427 5.29 -12.75 -19.82
N ALA A 428 6.45 -12.87 -19.17
CA ALA A 428 7.73 -12.79 -19.85
C ALA A 428 7.94 -13.98 -20.80
N GLN A 429 7.66 -15.21 -20.35
CA GLN A 429 7.78 -16.43 -21.17
C GLN A 429 6.83 -16.44 -22.37
N ALA A 430 5.68 -15.78 -22.28
CA ALA A 430 4.72 -15.68 -23.36
C ALA A 430 5.11 -14.61 -24.41
N GLY A 431 6.24 -13.91 -24.25
CA GLY A 431 6.78 -13.00 -25.26
C GLY A 431 6.29 -11.55 -25.13
N ALA A 432 5.86 -11.10 -23.95
CA ALA A 432 5.41 -9.71 -23.79
C ALA A 432 6.54 -8.66 -23.95
N ILE A 433 7.79 -9.01 -23.63
CA ILE A 433 8.93 -8.08 -23.55
C ILE A 433 9.21 -7.36 -24.89
N PRO A 434 9.34 -8.05 -26.05
CA PRO A 434 9.53 -7.39 -27.35
C PRO A 434 8.45 -6.35 -27.68
N HIS A 435 7.18 -6.65 -27.37
CA HIS A 435 6.09 -5.73 -27.66
C HIS A 435 6.04 -4.54 -26.70
N LEU A 436 6.33 -4.77 -25.42
CA LEU A 436 6.49 -3.69 -24.45
C LEU A 436 7.65 -2.78 -24.84
N ARG A 437 8.80 -3.34 -25.24
CA ARG A 437 9.94 -2.57 -25.76
C ARG A 437 9.51 -1.60 -26.86
N ASN A 438 8.73 -2.06 -27.85
CA ASN A 438 8.28 -1.21 -28.95
C ASN A 438 7.41 -0.03 -28.45
N LEU A 439 6.61 -0.23 -27.40
CA LEU A 439 5.79 0.82 -26.80
C LEU A 439 6.58 1.83 -25.94
N LEU A 440 7.83 1.55 -25.58
CA LEU A 440 8.69 2.54 -24.89
C LEU A 440 8.98 3.76 -25.76
N SER A 441 8.99 3.59 -27.08
CA SER A 441 9.16 4.68 -28.05
C SER A 441 7.82 5.26 -28.54
N SER A 442 6.70 4.88 -27.91
CA SER A 442 5.38 5.35 -28.33
C SER A 442 5.24 6.87 -28.14
N PRO A 443 4.63 7.60 -29.10
CA PRO A 443 4.29 9.01 -28.92
C PRO A 443 3.16 9.20 -27.90
N ASN A 444 2.41 8.14 -27.58
CA ASN A 444 1.38 8.18 -26.55
C ASN A 444 2.00 8.02 -25.16
N ALA A 445 1.97 9.09 -24.37
CA ALA A 445 2.49 9.13 -23.00
C ALA A 445 1.90 8.02 -22.09
N VAL A 446 0.61 7.71 -22.24
CA VAL A 446 -0.06 6.65 -21.45
C VAL A 446 0.47 5.28 -21.83
N ALA A 447 0.73 5.03 -23.12
CA ALA A 447 1.29 3.77 -23.59
C ALA A 447 2.75 3.60 -23.12
N GLN A 448 3.58 4.65 -23.24
CA GLN A 448 4.97 4.63 -22.79
C GLN A 448 5.06 4.40 -21.27
N GLU A 449 4.27 5.13 -20.48
CA GLU A 449 4.25 4.98 -19.01
C GLU A 449 3.80 3.58 -18.59
N ASN A 450 2.75 3.04 -19.21
CA ASN A 450 2.30 1.69 -18.90
C ASN A 450 3.32 0.62 -19.32
N SER A 451 3.98 0.80 -20.45
CA SER A 451 5.02 -0.11 -20.92
C SER A 451 6.23 -0.16 -19.97
N VAL A 452 6.81 1.00 -19.63
CA VAL A 452 7.98 1.03 -18.73
C VAL A 452 7.62 0.50 -17.34
N THR A 453 6.40 0.76 -16.86
CA THR A 453 5.95 0.24 -15.57
C THR A 453 5.68 -1.27 -15.60
N ALA A 454 5.21 -1.80 -16.74
CA ALA A 454 5.10 -3.25 -16.92
C ALA A 454 6.48 -3.90 -16.88
N LEU A 455 7.47 -3.37 -17.58
CA LEU A 455 8.86 -3.86 -17.54
C LEU A 455 9.47 -3.77 -16.13
N LEU A 456 9.22 -2.68 -15.40
CA LEU A 456 9.58 -2.56 -13.99
C LEU A 456 9.02 -3.72 -13.17
N ASN A 457 7.70 -3.93 -13.23
CA ASN A 457 7.04 -4.99 -12.47
C ASN A 457 7.53 -6.38 -12.86
N LEU A 458 7.82 -6.62 -14.15
CA LEU A 458 8.40 -7.86 -14.63
C LEU A 458 9.83 -8.07 -14.12
N SER A 459 10.64 -7.01 -14.07
CA SER A 459 12.05 -7.06 -13.64
C SER A 459 12.23 -7.47 -12.18
N ILE A 460 11.21 -7.28 -11.33
CA ILE A 460 11.25 -7.70 -9.92
C ILE A 460 11.52 -9.20 -9.82
N PHE A 461 11.00 -10.01 -10.75
CA PHE A 461 11.27 -11.44 -10.79
C PHE A 461 12.62 -11.74 -11.44
N GLU A 462 13.51 -12.41 -10.72
CA GLU A 462 14.92 -12.59 -11.10
C GLU A 462 15.12 -13.20 -12.50
N ARG A 463 14.36 -14.24 -12.85
CA ARG A 463 14.47 -14.90 -14.17
C ARG A 463 14.06 -14.01 -15.33
N ASN A 464 13.25 -12.97 -15.09
CA ASN A 464 12.84 -12.04 -16.14
C ASN A 464 13.91 -10.99 -16.43
N LYS A 465 14.84 -10.73 -15.49
CA LYS A 465 15.90 -9.73 -15.70
C LYS A 465 16.77 -10.09 -16.90
N SER A 466 17.09 -11.38 -17.09
CA SER A 466 17.83 -11.84 -18.26
C SER A 466 17.05 -11.64 -19.55
N MET A 467 15.77 -12.03 -19.60
CA MET A 467 14.92 -11.84 -20.77
C MET A 467 14.80 -10.35 -21.17
N ILE A 468 14.72 -9.43 -20.20
CA ILE A 468 14.70 -7.97 -20.47
C ILE A 468 16.05 -7.50 -21.01
N MET A 469 17.16 -7.97 -20.43
CA MET A 469 18.51 -7.54 -20.81
C MET A 469 19.03 -8.19 -22.08
N GLU A 470 18.51 -9.35 -22.47
CA GLU A 470 18.85 -10.07 -23.69
C GLU A 470 18.00 -9.63 -24.88
N GLU A 471 16.81 -9.07 -24.64
CA GLU A 471 15.99 -8.48 -25.70
C GLU A 471 16.72 -7.31 -26.37
N GLU A 472 16.95 -7.43 -27.67
CA GLU A 472 17.73 -6.47 -28.45
C GLU A 472 17.18 -5.05 -28.30
N GLY A 473 18.06 -4.07 -28.03
CA GLY A 473 17.68 -2.68 -27.88
C GLY A 473 16.81 -2.34 -26.64
N CYS A 474 16.34 -3.32 -25.86
CA CYS A 474 15.43 -3.06 -24.73
C CYS A 474 16.05 -2.16 -23.66
N LEU A 475 17.30 -2.42 -23.27
CA LEU A 475 18.05 -1.55 -22.36
C LEU A 475 18.15 -0.11 -22.90
N GLY A 476 18.45 0.05 -24.20
CA GLY A 476 18.53 1.36 -24.84
C GLY A 476 17.20 2.10 -24.80
N SER A 477 16.10 1.43 -25.11
CA SER A 477 14.76 2.02 -25.02
C SER A 477 14.37 2.43 -23.59
N ILE A 478 14.75 1.65 -22.57
CA ILE A 478 14.53 2.04 -21.16
C ILE A 478 15.33 3.30 -20.81
N VAL A 479 16.58 3.40 -21.27
CA VAL A 479 17.42 4.59 -21.07
C VAL A 479 16.86 5.80 -21.79
N GLU A 480 16.32 5.65 -23.00
CA GLU A 480 15.63 6.73 -23.72
C GLU A 480 14.39 7.23 -22.96
N VAL A 481 13.60 6.33 -22.33
CA VAL A 481 12.49 6.75 -21.47
C VAL A 481 12.99 7.49 -20.22
N LEU A 482 14.12 7.08 -19.63
CA LEU A 482 14.71 7.81 -18.50
C LEU A 482 15.12 9.24 -18.91
N ARG A 483 15.69 9.40 -20.11
CA ARG A 483 16.19 10.68 -20.63
C ARG A 483 15.06 11.61 -21.08
N PHE A 484 14.12 11.08 -21.85
CA PHE A 484 13.15 11.86 -22.63
C PHE A 484 11.70 11.44 -22.39
N GLY A 485 11.43 10.62 -21.38
CA GLY A 485 10.08 10.16 -21.07
C GLY A 485 9.09 11.30 -20.94
N HIS A 486 7.88 11.08 -21.48
CA HIS A 486 6.81 12.07 -21.60
C HIS A 486 6.24 12.52 -20.25
N THR A 487 6.37 11.69 -19.22
CA THR A 487 5.91 11.98 -17.86
C THR A 487 7.03 11.77 -16.85
N THR A 488 6.99 12.50 -15.74
CA THR A 488 7.90 12.27 -14.61
C THR A 488 7.79 10.83 -14.09
N GLU A 489 6.57 10.28 -14.02
CA GLU A 489 6.32 8.90 -13.62
C GLU A 489 7.02 7.89 -14.55
N ALA A 490 7.02 8.12 -15.87
CA ALA A 490 7.73 7.27 -16.82
C ALA A 490 9.24 7.28 -16.59
N ARG A 491 9.84 8.46 -16.34
CA ARG A 491 11.28 8.60 -16.04
C ARG A 491 11.65 7.92 -14.72
N GLU A 492 10.85 8.12 -13.68
CA GLU A 492 11.04 7.46 -12.38
C GLU A 492 10.94 5.93 -12.49
N ASN A 493 9.94 5.43 -13.22
CA ASN A 493 9.78 4.00 -13.43
C ASN A 493 10.91 3.40 -14.28
N ALA A 494 11.47 4.17 -15.23
CA ALA A 494 12.68 3.78 -15.95
C ALA A 494 13.89 3.66 -15.01
N ALA A 495 14.11 4.65 -14.13
CA ALA A 495 15.17 4.60 -13.11
C ALA A 495 15.00 3.41 -12.16
N ALA A 496 13.78 3.16 -11.68
CA ALA A 496 13.46 2.00 -10.85
C ALA A 496 13.71 0.67 -11.59
N THR A 497 13.47 0.63 -12.90
CA THR A 497 13.75 -0.55 -13.73
C THR A 497 15.26 -0.80 -13.80
N LEU A 498 16.05 0.25 -14.06
CA LEU A 498 17.52 0.15 -14.06
C LEU A 498 18.06 -0.24 -12.67
N PHE A 499 17.49 0.30 -11.60
CA PHE A 499 17.80 -0.12 -10.23
C PHE A 499 17.56 -1.62 -10.05
N SER A 500 16.37 -2.12 -10.40
CA SER A 500 16.02 -3.54 -10.31
C SER A 500 16.99 -4.42 -11.12
N LEU A 501 17.28 -4.05 -12.37
CA LEU A 501 18.20 -4.79 -13.24
C LEU A 501 19.65 -4.76 -12.72
N SER A 502 20.08 -3.65 -12.14
CA SER A 502 21.44 -3.49 -11.58
C SER A 502 21.71 -4.35 -10.33
N ALA A 503 20.70 -5.04 -9.79
CA ALA A 503 20.91 -6.04 -8.75
C ALA A 503 21.79 -7.21 -9.24
N VAL A 504 21.72 -7.54 -10.54
CA VAL A 504 22.56 -8.55 -11.19
C VAL A 504 23.92 -7.94 -11.52
N HIS A 505 25.01 -8.58 -11.07
CA HIS A 505 26.36 -8.04 -11.21
C HIS A 505 26.76 -7.75 -12.67
N ASP A 506 26.48 -8.68 -13.58
CA ASP A 506 26.85 -8.59 -15.00
C ASP A 506 26.12 -7.46 -15.74
N TYR A 507 24.97 -7.02 -15.23
CA TYR A 507 24.19 -5.95 -15.84
C TYR A 507 24.68 -4.56 -15.44
N LYS A 508 25.42 -4.44 -14.32
CA LYS A 508 25.94 -3.16 -13.83
C LYS A 508 26.83 -2.48 -14.85
N LYS A 509 27.75 -3.22 -15.47
CA LYS A 509 28.62 -2.67 -16.51
C LYS A 509 27.83 -2.31 -17.77
N ARG A 510 26.98 -3.22 -18.24
CA ARG A 510 26.14 -3.00 -19.43
C ARG A 510 25.23 -1.77 -19.31
N ILE A 511 24.66 -1.54 -18.13
CA ILE A 511 23.83 -0.35 -17.84
C ILE A 511 24.70 0.92 -17.86
N ALA A 512 25.85 0.92 -17.19
CA ALA A 512 26.74 2.08 -17.16
C ALA A 512 27.34 2.41 -18.54
N ASP A 513 27.61 1.39 -19.36
CA ASP A 513 28.15 1.54 -20.71
C ASP A 513 27.10 2.09 -21.69
N ASN A 514 25.82 1.94 -21.40
CA ASN A 514 24.74 2.46 -22.26
C ASN A 514 24.73 4.00 -22.26
N VAL A 515 24.73 4.57 -23.47
CA VAL A 515 24.91 6.01 -23.70
C VAL A 515 23.78 6.80 -23.02
N GLY A 516 24.15 7.74 -22.15
CA GLY A 516 23.21 8.62 -21.46
C GLY A 516 22.55 8.00 -20.22
N ALA A 517 22.78 6.72 -19.90
CA ALA A 517 22.15 6.08 -18.76
C ALA A 517 22.58 6.71 -17.43
N VAL A 518 23.89 6.88 -17.23
CA VAL A 518 24.44 7.42 -15.99
C VAL A 518 24.16 8.92 -15.87
N GLU A 519 24.22 9.64 -16.98
CA GLU A 519 23.90 11.07 -17.08
C GLU A 519 22.44 11.32 -16.71
N ALA A 520 21.52 10.50 -17.21
CA ALA A 520 20.11 10.65 -16.92
C ALA A 520 19.76 10.28 -15.47
N LEU A 521 20.41 9.28 -14.89
CA LEU A 521 20.31 8.98 -13.45
C LEU A 521 20.86 10.15 -12.61
N ALA A 522 22.02 10.71 -12.98
CA ALA A 522 22.62 11.85 -12.28
C ALA A 522 21.75 13.11 -12.39
N TRP A 523 21.10 13.34 -13.53
CA TRP A 523 20.13 14.41 -13.71
C TRP A 523 18.88 14.20 -12.85
N LEU A 524 18.29 12.99 -12.86
CA LEU A 524 17.11 12.66 -12.06
C LEU A 524 17.39 12.78 -10.55
N LEU A 525 18.62 12.47 -10.10
CA LEU A 525 19.04 12.66 -8.71
C LEU A 525 19.08 14.14 -8.30
N GLN A 526 19.33 15.07 -9.23
CA GLN A 526 19.37 16.51 -8.94
C GLN A 526 17.98 17.14 -9.06
N GLU A 527 17.29 16.88 -10.17
CA GLU A 527 16.08 17.60 -10.59
C GLU A 527 14.77 16.81 -10.36
N GLY A 528 14.84 15.53 -9.99
CA GLY A 528 13.68 14.66 -9.81
C GLY A 528 12.86 14.93 -8.55
N THR A 529 11.72 14.25 -8.44
CA THR A 529 10.95 14.18 -7.19
C THR A 529 11.71 13.36 -6.14
N GLN A 530 11.27 13.37 -4.87
CA GLN A 530 11.92 12.56 -3.83
C GLN A 530 11.95 11.06 -4.18
N ARG A 531 10.88 10.54 -4.81
CA ARG A 531 10.84 9.16 -5.31
C ARG A 531 11.87 8.94 -6.42
N GLY A 532 11.88 9.80 -7.44
CA GLY A 532 12.85 9.72 -8.53
C GLY A 532 14.30 9.82 -8.06
N LYS A 533 14.58 10.69 -7.09
CA LYS A 533 15.90 10.81 -6.45
C LYS A 533 16.30 9.51 -5.75
N LYS A 534 15.36 8.87 -5.03
CA LYS A 534 15.61 7.60 -4.34
C LYS A 534 15.95 6.47 -5.30
N ASP A 535 15.16 6.33 -6.37
CA ASP A 535 15.40 5.31 -7.39
C ASP A 535 16.73 5.56 -8.12
N ALA A 536 17.01 6.82 -8.48
CA ALA A 536 18.24 7.21 -9.15
C ALA A 536 19.50 6.96 -8.30
N VAL A 537 19.51 7.40 -7.04
CA VAL A 537 20.69 7.20 -6.17
C VAL A 537 20.93 5.72 -5.88
N THR A 538 19.87 4.92 -5.77
CA THR A 538 20.00 3.49 -5.48
C THR A 538 20.51 2.73 -6.70
N ALA A 539 20.08 3.11 -7.90
CA ALA A 539 20.69 2.62 -9.14
C ALA A 539 22.19 2.99 -9.20
N LEU A 540 22.54 4.26 -8.98
CA LEU A 540 23.94 4.72 -8.99
C LEU A 540 24.78 4.00 -7.92
N PHE A 541 24.22 3.76 -6.73
CA PHE A 541 24.86 2.96 -5.68
C PHE A 541 25.16 1.55 -6.18
N ASN A 542 24.20 0.85 -6.78
CA ASN A 542 24.42 -0.48 -7.34
C ASN A 542 25.48 -0.48 -8.43
N LEU A 543 25.45 0.51 -9.34
CA LEU A 543 26.45 0.65 -10.40
C LEU A 543 27.86 0.91 -9.83
N SER A 544 27.98 1.66 -8.74
CA SER A 544 29.26 1.94 -8.07
C SER A 544 29.92 0.70 -7.43
N THR A 545 29.18 -0.38 -7.24
CA THR A 545 29.75 -1.65 -6.75
C THR A 545 30.61 -2.37 -7.80
N HIS A 546 30.47 -2.02 -9.08
CA HIS A 546 31.28 -2.54 -10.17
C HIS A 546 32.44 -1.56 -10.46
N THR A 547 33.67 -1.97 -10.17
CA THR A 547 34.85 -1.08 -10.17
C THR A 547 35.12 -0.41 -11.52
N GLU A 548 34.80 -1.06 -12.64
CA GLU A 548 35.03 -0.49 -13.97
C GLU A 548 34.09 0.69 -14.30
N ASN A 549 32.97 0.84 -13.57
CA ASN A 549 32.01 1.91 -13.83
C ASN A 549 32.50 3.28 -13.34
N CYS A 550 33.54 3.33 -12.50
CA CYS A 550 33.95 4.56 -11.82
C CYS A 550 34.28 5.69 -12.80
N LEU A 551 35.06 5.43 -13.85
CA LEU A 551 35.44 6.47 -14.83
C LEU A 551 34.21 7.05 -15.51
N ARG A 552 33.31 6.18 -16.00
CA ARG A 552 32.05 6.61 -16.62
C ARG A 552 31.17 7.39 -15.67
N MET A 553 31.08 6.98 -14.39
CA MET A 553 30.32 7.71 -13.38
C MET A 553 30.88 9.11 -13.10
N ILE A 554 32.19 9.30 -13.19
CA ILE A 554 32.82 10.61 -13.07
C ILE A 554 32.50 11.46 -14.30
N GLU A 555 32.72 10.93 -15.50
CA GLU A 555 32.49 11.64 -16.78
C GLU A 555 31.02 12.06 -16.95
N ALA A 556 30.09 11.22 -16.53
CA ALA A 556 28.65 11.48 -16.56
C ALA A 556 28.15 12.46 -15.48
N GLY A 557 29.04 12.98 -14.62
CA GLY A 557 28.68 13.93 -13.56
C GLY A 557 27.94 13.30 -12.36
N ALA A 558 27.94 11.97 -12.21
CA ALA A 558 27.26 11.31 -11.10
C ALA A 558 27.87 11.67 -9.74
N VAL A 559 29.20 11.88 -9.68
CA VAL A 559 29.89 12.30 -8.45
C VAL A 559 29.34 13.63 -7.93
N LYS A 560 29.23 14.63 -8.80
CA LYS A 560 28.64 15.93 -8.46
C LYS A 560 27.19 15.79 -7.98
N ALA A 561 26.38 15.00 -8.69
CA ALA A 561 24.99 14.73 -8.31
C ALA A 561 24.88 14.09 -6.92
N MET A 562 25.75 13.12 -6.61
CA MET A 562 25.79 12.47 -5.29
C MET A 562 26.26 13.39 -4.18
N VAL A 563 27.22 14.29 -4.46
CA VAL A 563 27.67 15.30 -3.48
C VAL A 563 26.53 16.27 -3.15
N VAL A 564 25.78 16.74 -4.15
CA VAL A 564 24.58 17.56 -3.93
C VAL A 564 23.52 16.78 -3.12
N ALA A 565 23.33 15.49 -3.42
CA ALA A 565 22.36 14.63 -2.73
C ALA A 565 22.68 14.39 -1.24
N LEU A 566 23.91 14.64 -0.77
CA LEU A 566 24.23 14.60 0.67
C LEU A 566 23.42 15.61 1.49
N GLY A 567 22.96 16.70 0.86
CA GLY A 567 22.10 17.70 1.50
C GLY A 567 20.61 17.34 1.53
N ASN A 568 20.20 16.20 0.95
CA ASN A 568 18.81 15.75 0.93
C ASN A 568 18.64 14.52 1.84
N GLU A 569 18.01 14.69 3.00
CA GLU A 569 17.85 13.66 4.03
C GLU A 569 17.31 12.32 3.48
N GLY A 570 16.37 12.36 2.54
CA GLY A 570 15.73 11.16 1.99
C GLY A 570 16.64 10.24 1.14
N VAL A 571 17.78 10.76 0.66
CA VAL A 571 18.70 10.05 -0.27
C VAL A 571 20.18 10.14 0.13
N ALA A 572 20.48 10.89 1.18
CA ALA A 572 21.85 11.16 1.58
C ALA A 572 22.59 9.87 1.99
N GLU A 573 21.91 8.93 2.67
CA GLU A 573 22.52 7.66 3.09
C GLU A 573 23.06 6.83 1.91
N GLU A 574 22.27 6.68 0.85
CA GLU A 574 22.67 5.97 -0.36
C GLU A 574 23.75 6.74 -1.13
N ALA A 575 23.63 8.07 -1.21
CA ALA A 575 24.63 8.91 -1.86
C ALA A 575 26.01 8.78 -1.19
N ALA A 576 26.07 8.86 0.15
CA ALA A 576 27.30 8.65 0.90
C ALA A 576 27.84 7.22 0.74
N GLY A 577 26.95 6.22 0.68
CA GLY A 577 27.32 4.84 0.42
C GLY A 577 27.97 4.65 -0.95
N ALA A 578 27.43 5.29 -1.99
CA ALA A 578 27.94 5.22 -3.35
C ALA A 578 29.28 5.97 -3.48
N LEU A 579 29.38 7.15 -2.86
CA LEU A 579 30.65 7.88 -2.75
C LEU A 579 31.72 7.02 -2.06
N ALA A 580 31.39 6.33 -0.95
CA ALA A 580 32.32 5.45 -0.24
C ALA A 580 32.82 4.25 -1.07
N LEU A 581 32.12 3.89 -2.15
CA LEU A 581 32.56 2.87 -3.11
C LEU A 581 33.45 3.49 -4.20
N ILE A 582 33.06 4.63 -4.75
CA ILE A 582 33.81 5.35 -5.80
C ILE A 582 35.20 5.77 -5.32
N VAL A 583 35.30 6.31 -4.11
CA VAL A 583 36.58 6.83 -3.57
C VAL A 583 37.61 5.72 -3.30
N ARG A 584 37.24 4.43 -3.38
CA ARG A 584 38.21 3.33 -3.29
C ARG A 584 39.22 3.36 -4.43
N GLN A 585 38.85 3.96 -5.57
CA GLN A 585 39.75 4.14 -6.69
C GLN A 585 40.39 5.53 -6.64
N PRO A 586 41.69 5.67 -6.99
CA PRO A 586 42.36 6.97 -6.99
C PRO A 586 41.67 8.02 -7.86
N VAL A 587 41.20 7.64 -9.05
CA VAL A 587 40.46 8.54 -9.96
C VAL A 587 39.14 9.01 -9.34
N GLY A 588 38.43 8.13 -8.64
CA GLY A 588 37.20 8.45 -7.91
C GLY A 588 37.45 9.34 -6.70
N ALA A 589 38.52 9.07 -5.94
CA ALA A 589 38.92 9.93 -4.83
C ALA A 589 39.25 11.34 -5.29
N MET A 590 40.01 11.47 -6.39
CA MET A 590 40.33 12.78 -6.99
C MET A 590 39.08 13.50 -7.49
N ALA A 591 38.12 12.79 -8.10
CA ALA A 591 36.86 13.40 -8.53
C ALA A 591 36.03 13.92 -7.35
N VAL A 592 35.90 13.14 -6.27
CA VAL A 592 35.15 13.55 -5.08
C VAL A 592 35.82 14.72 -4.35
N VAL A 593 37.15 14.78 -4.30
CA VAL A 593 37.89 15.89 -3.65
C VAL A 593 37.76 17.20 -4.42
N ARG A 594 37.60 17.15 -5.75
CA ARG A 594 37.36 18.34 -6.58
C ARG A 594 36.03 19.01 -6.29
N GLU A 595 35.04 18.27 -5.79
CA GLU A 595 33.76 18.84 -5.38
C GLU A 595 33.88 19.49 -4.00
N GLU A 596 33.91 20.83 -3.95
CA GLU A 596 34.21 21.58 -2.73
C GLU A 596 33.29 21.24 -1.55
N ALA A 597 32.02 20.91 -1.84
CA ALA A 597 30.99 20.56 -0.88
C ALA A 597 31.08 19.10 -0.39
N ALA A 598 31.90 18.23 -0.99
CA ALA A 598 31.91 16.80 -0.67
C ALA A 598 32.31 16.52 0.78
N VAL A 599 33.44 17.06 1.22
CA VAL A 599 33.92 16.87 2.60
C VAL A 599 32.96 17.50 3.60
N ALA A 600 32.46 18.72 3.31
CA ALA A 600 31.51 19.40 4.18
C ALA A 600 30.18 18.62 4.32
N GLY A 601 29.66 18.07 3.22
CA GLY A 601 28.45 17.24 3.22
C GLY A 601 28.62 15.95 4.02
N LEU A 602 29.76 15.26 3.87
CA LEU A 602 30.07 14.05 4.63
C LEU A 602 30.23 14.36 6.14
N ILE A 603 30.86 15.48 6.49
CA ILE A 603 30.97 15.95 7.89
C ILE A 603 29.59 16.30 8.46
N GLY A 604 28.73 16.96 7.67
CA GLY A 604 27.34 17.24 8.04
C GLY A 604 26.56 15.95 8.35
N MET A 605 26.73 14.91 7.52
CA MET A 605 26.13 13.60 7.74
C MET A 605 26.67 12.90 8.99
N MET A 606 27.97 13.01 9.30
CA MET A 606 28.53 12.50 10.56
C MET A 606 27.90 13.15 11.79
N ARG A 607 27.50 14.42 11.69
CA ARG A 607 26.84 15.18 12.77
C ARG A 607 25.38 14.74 12.94
N CYS A 608 24.58 14.85 11.87
CA CYS A 608 23.11 14.78 11.96
C CYS A 608 22.46 13.57 11.24
N GLY A 609 23.22 12.70 10.59
CA GLY A 609 22.66 11.58 9.80
C GLY A 609 22.19 10.37 10.62
N THR A 610 21.52 9.43 9.95
CA THR A 610 21.17 8.12 10.50
C THR A 610 22.42 7.35 10.94
N PRO A 611 22.31 6.32 11.81
CA PRO A 611 23.46 5.49 12.18
C PRO A 611 24.20 4.88 10.98
N ARG A 612 23.48 4.50 9.92
CA ARG A 612 24.06 3.95 8.69
C ARG A 612 24.61 5.04 7.76
N GLY A 613 23.96 6.21 7.69
CA GLY A 613 24.52 7.39 7.03
C GLY A 613 25.85 7.83 7.64
N LYS A 614 25.93 7.92 8.98
CA LYS A 614 27.17 8.20 9.73
C LYS A 614 28.28 7.19 9.42
N GLU A 615 27.92 5.91 9.32
CA GLU A 615 28.84 4.83 8.94
C GLU A 615 29.37 4.99 7.51
N ASN A 616 28.49 5.31 6.54
CA ASN A 616 28.87 5.55 5.16
C ASN A 616 29.75 6.79 5.02
N ALA A 617 29.43 7.87 5.73
CA ALA A 617 30.19 9.11 5.72
C ALA A 617 31.63 8.93 6.22
N VAL A 618 31.80 8.30 7.40
CA VAL A 618 33.15 8.02 7.93
C VAL A 618 33.92 7.03 7.06
N ALA A 619 33.23 6.10 6.39
CA ALA A 619 33.85 5.19 5.44
C ALA A 619 34.36 5.92 4.20
N ALA A 620 33.58 6.86 3.64
CA ALA A 620 33.99 7.68 2.51
C ALA A 620 35.20 8.56 2.86
N LEU A 621 35.18 9.26 4.00
CA LEU A 621 36.29 10.11 4.44
C LEU A 621 37.58 9.31 4.69
N LEU A 622 37.49 8.13 5.32
CA LEU A 622 38.66 7.27 5.52
C LEU A 622 39.26 6.82 4.19
N GLU A 623 38.42 6.45 3.24
CA GLU A 623 38.87 5.94 1.96
C GLU A 623 39.41 7.06 1.05
N LEU A 624 38.86 8.27 1.15
CA LEU A 624 39.45 9.48 0.56
C LEU A 624 40.89 9.71 1.02
N CYS A 625 41.20 9.55 2.31
CA CYS A 625 42.56 9.67 2.81
C CYS A 625 43.49 8.55 2.29
N ARG A 626 42.94 7.37 1.97
CA ARG A 626 43.74 6.22 1.52
C ARG A 626 44.07 6.30 0.03
N SER A 627 43.10 6.68 -0.79
CA SER A 627 43.19 6.61 -2.25
C SER A 627 43.37 7.98 -2.92
N GLY A 628 43.08 9.08 -2.22
CA GLY A 628 43.18 10.45 -2.77
C GLY A 628 44.54 11.15 -2.54
N GLY A 629 45.49 10.50 -1.88
CA GLY A 629 46.82 11.05 -1.62
C GLY A 629 46.85 12.20 -0.58
N ALA A 630 47.95 12.94 -0.57
CA ALA A 630 48.24 13.96 0.46
C ALA A 630 47.22 15.12 0.45
N ALA A 631 46.88 15.66 -0.72
CA ALA A 631 45.94 16.77 -0.84
C ALA A 631 44.52 16.41 -0.35
N ALA A 632 44.03 15.20 -0.69
CA ALA A 632 42.75 14.71 -0.19
C ALA A 632 42.78 14.50 1.32
N THR A 633 43.87 13.94 1.84
CA THR A 633 44.06 13.73 3.27
C THR A 633 44.09 15.05 4.03
N GLU A 634 44.82 16.05 3.54
CA GLU A 634 44.89 17.40 4.12
C GLU A 634 43.50 18.06 4.15
N ARG A 635 42.73 17.95 3.06
CA ARG A 635 41.37 18.49 2.97
C ARG A 635 40.42 17.86 4.00
N VAL A 636 40.50 16.54 4.20
CA VAL A 636 39.70 15.83 5.21
C VAL A 636 40.14 16.21 6.62
N VAL A 637 41.45 16.17 6.90
CA VAL A 637 42.02 16.45 8.23
C VAL A 637 41.77 17.90 8.67
N ARG A 638 41.77 18.87 7.74
CA ARG A 638 41.43 20.27 8.02
C ARG A 638 39.93 20.54 8.14
N ALA A 639 39.07 19.54 7.96
CA ALA A 639 37.63 19.75 8.04
C ALA A 639 37.22 20.13 9.48
N PRO A 640 36.44 21.20 9.66
CA PRO A 640 36.01 21.64 10.99
C PRO A 640 35.17 20.56 11.67
N ALA A 641 35.28 20.48 13.00
CA ALA A 641 34.59 19.52 13.86
C ALA A 641 34.92 18.02 13.64
N LEU A 642 35.81 17.65 12.70
CA LEU A 642 36.15 16.24 12.44
C LEU A 642 36.56 15.49 13.70
N VAL A 643 37.48 16.05 14.50
CA VAL A 643 37.99 15.41 15.73
C VAL A 643 36.87 15.13 16.74
N GLY A 644 36.03 16.13 17.04
CA GLY A 644 34.90 15.98 17.97
C GLY A 644 33.86 14.99 17.47
N LEU A 645 33.60 14.94 16.16
CA LEU A 645 32.70 13.96 15.55
C LEU A 645 33.29 12.54 15.58
N LEU A 646 34.60 12.38 15.37
CA LEU A 646 35.28 11.09 15.51
C LEU A 646 35.18 10.56 16.94
N GLN A 647 35.43 11.40 17.95
CA GLN A 647 35.24 11.03 19.36
C GLN A 647 33.79 10.62 19.62
N THR A 648 32.82 11.43 19.19
CA THR A 648 31.40 11.12 19.34
C THR A 648 31.04 9.77 18.71
N LEU A 649 31.52 9.48 17.49
CA LEU A 649 31.27 8.21 16.80
C LEU A 649 31.98 7.02 17.46
N LEU A 650 33.14 7.20 18.07
CA LEU A 650 33.83 6.15 18.82
C LEU A 650 33.00 5.66 20.02
N PHE A 651 32.20 6.53 20.63
CA PHE A 651 31.32 6.18 21.74
C PHE A 651 29.92 5.73 21.29
N THR A 652 29.32 6.42 20.31
CA THR A 652 27.89 6.26 19.97
C THR A 652 27.63 5.49 18.67
N GLY A 653 28.66 5.26 17.85
CA GLY A 653 28.50 4.70 16.51
C GLY A 653 28.27 3.19 16.44
N THR A 654 27.81 2.72 15.28
CA THR A 654 27.74 1.29 14.95
C THR A 654 29.11 0.62 15.06
N LYS A 655 29.16 -0.72 15.18
CA LYS A 655 30.44 -1.46 15.21
C LYS A 655 31.33 -1.13 14.00
N ARG A 656 30.75 -0.94 12.81
CA ARG A 656 31.51 -0.56 11.61
C ARG A 656 31.91 0.91 11.63
N ALA A 657 31.02 1.83 12.04
CA ALA A 657 31.36 3.25 12.20
C ALA A 657 32.53 3.45 13.18
N ARG A 658 32.50 2.81 14.36
CA ARG A 658 33.58 2.87 15.37
C ARG A 658 34.94 2.42 14.82
N ARG A 659 34.98 1.28 14.13
CA ARG A 659 36.23 0.77 13.51
C ARG A 659 36.79 1.72 12.45
N LYS A 660 35.92 2.33 11.65
CA LYS A 660 36.29 3.28 10.61
C LYS A 660 36.72 4.63 11.21
N ALA A 661 36.02 5.12 12.22
CA ALA A 661 36.38 6.32 12.98
C ALA A 661 37.76 6.16 13.65
N ALA A 662 38.03 5.03 14.31
CA ALA A 662 39.33 4.73 14.90
C ALA A 662 40.46 4.71 13.85
N SER A 663 40.15 4.23 12.64
CA SER A 663 41.13 4.22 11.55
C SER A 663 41.37 5.63 10.99
N LEU A 664 40.34 6.46 10.87
CA LEU A 664 40.46 7.85 10.42
C LEU A 664 41.16 8.71 11.48
N ALA A 665 40.92 8.48 12.76
CA ALA A 665 41.63 9.13 13.86
C ALA A 665 43.14 8.84 13.82
N ARG A 666 43.55 7.62 13.47
CA ARG A 666 44.98 7.28 13.27
C ARG A 666 45.60 8.00 12.07
N VAL A 667 44.84 8.25 11.01
CA VAL A 667 45.31 9.06 9.88
C VAL A 667 45.53 10.51 10.34
N PHE A 668 44.56 11.07 11.07
CA PHE A 668 44.66 12.41 11.64
C PHE A 668 45.90 12.59 12.53
N GLN A 669 46.14 11.66 13.47
CA GLN A 669 47.31 11.69 14.36
C GLN A 669 48.64 11.64 13.60
N ARG A 670 48.73 10.84 12.52
CA ARG A 670 49.95 10.79 11.69
C ARG A 670 50.21 12.11 10.97
N CYS A 671 49.16 12.79 10.51
CA CYS A 671 49.27 14.10 9.87
C CYS A 671 49.68 15.21 10.85
N GLU A 672 49.17 15.19 12.09
CA GLU A 672 49.59 16.13 13.14
C GLU A 672 51.07 15.94 13.53
N ASN A 673 51.50 14.69 13.74
CA ASN A 673 52.90 14.41 14.07
C ASN A 673 53.84 14.83 12.93
N ALA A 674 53.46 14.60 11.67
CA ALA A 674 54.24 15.02 10.51
C ALA A 674 54.33 16.55 10.39
N SER A 675 53.30 17.30 10.79
CA SER A 675 53.32 18.77 10.75
C SER A 675 54.12 19.38 11.91
N LEU A 676 54.14 18.74 13.09
CA LEU A 676 55.02 19.12 14.20
C LEU A 676 56.51 18.97 13.86
N HIS A 677 56.89 17.96 13.08
CA HIS A 677 58.29 17.73 12.69
C HIS A 677 58.86 18.71 11.66
N TYR A 678 58.03 19.52 10.98
CA TYR A 678 58.53 20.61 10.11
C TYR A 678 58.75 21.93 10.85
N GLY A 679 58.29 22.06 12.10
CA GLY A 679 58.45 23.27 12.92
C GLY A 679 59.63 23.25 13.91
N GLY A 680 60.40 22.17 13.98
CA GLY A 680 61.48 22.03 14.96
C GLY A 680 62.67 21.28 14.38
N LEU A 681 63.84 21.91 14.46
CA LEU A 681 65.13 21.34 14.10
C LEU A 681 65.29 19.90 14.64
N GLY A 682 65.75 19.00 13.75
CA GLY A 682 66.76 18.03 14.12
C GLY A 682 66.31 16.57 14.26
N VAL A 683 67.04 15.75 13.49
CA VAL A 683 67.27 14.30 13.65
C VAL A 683 66.22 13.39 13.00
N GLY A 684 66.63 12.84 11.84
CA GLY A 684 65.80 12.04 10.96
C GLY A 684 65.54 10.62 11.45
N TYR A 685 64.38 10.11 11.03
CA TYR A 685 64.18 8.69 10.77
C TYR A 685 63.64 8.55 9.36
N SER A 686 64.55 8.20 8.45
CA SER A 686 64.24 7.78 7.09
C SER A 686 63.29 6.59 7.11
N PHE A 687 62.38 6.62 6.13
CA PHE A 687 61.52 5.55 5.67
C PHE A 687 62.21 4.17 5.70
N ALA A 688 61.88 3.34 6.67
CA ALA A 688 62.03 1.90 6.55
C ALA A 688 60.80 1.34 5.81
N SER A 689 60.85 1.44 4.48
CA SER A 689 60.35 0.35 3.65
C SER A 689 61.22 -0.85 3.97
N ASP A 690 60.63 -1.97 4.38
CA ASP A 690 60.87 -3.23 3.66
C ASP A 690 60.05 -4.41 4.20
N SER A 691 59.46 -5.08 3.20
CA SER A 691 59.37 -6.53 3.05
C SER A 691 58.46 -7.32 3.98
N ALA A 692 57.33 -7.71 3.36
CA ALA A 692 56.62 -8.93 3.61
C ALA A 692 57.56 -10.16 3.70
N SER A 693 57.52 -10.88 4.82
CA SER A 693 57.63 -12.34 4.82
C SER A 693 57.03 -12.92 6.11
N THR A 694 55.94 -13.67 5.92
CA THR A 694 55.59 -14.93 6.63
C THR A 694 56.16 -15.19 8.03
N ARG A 695 55.30 -15.24 9.04
CA ARG A 695 55.00 -16.49 9.77
C ARG A 695 53.83 -16.35 10.74
N ASN A 696 52.97 -17.38 10.68
CA ASN A 696 51.99 -17.76 11.69
C ASN A 696 52.65 -17.99 13.05
N THR A 697 52.08 -17.43 14.12
CA THR A 697 51.59 -18.19 15.29
C THR A 697 50.77 -17.30 16.22
N THR A 698 49.66 -17.87 16.65
CA THR A 698 48.70 -17.44 17.68
C THR A 698 49.32 -17.25 19.06
N THR A 699 49.00 -16.12 19.73
CA THR A 699 48.57 -16.08 21.16
C THR A 699 48.12 -14.67 21.57
N PHE A 700 46.84 -14.59 21.93
CA PHE A 700 46.17 -13.79 22.98
C PHE A 700 46.65 -12.38 23.38
N VAL A 701 45.72 -11.43 23.22
CA VAL A 701 45.26 -10.41 24.18
C VAL A 701 46.33 -9.78 25.08
N SER A 702 46.70 -8.54 24.76
CA SER A 702 47.05 -7.55 25.76
C SER A 702 46.21 -6.29 25.51
N ASP A 703 45.33 -5.99 26.47
CA ASP A 703 44.67 -4.70 26.61
C ASP A 703 45.75 -3.64 26.87
N VAL A 704 46.20 -2.97 25.82
CA VAL A 704 47.01 -1.77 25.98
C VAL A 704 46.05 -0.60 26.17
N SER A 705 45.63 -0.43 27.42
CA SER A 705 45.06 0.82 27.92
C SER A 705 46.16 1.90 27.87
N LEU A 706 46.14 2.72 26.83
CA LEU A 706 46.97 3.92 26.75
C LEU A 706 46.27 5.07 27.51
N PRO A 707 46.89 5.66 28.53
CA PRO A 707 46.32 6.78 29.26
C PRO A 707 46.38 8.05 28.40
N MET A 708 45.22 8.60 28.04
CA MET A 708 45.14 9.94 27.47
C MET A 708 45.08 10.97 28.59
N SER A 709 46.09 11.84 28.65
CA SER A 709 46.11 13.03 29.49
C SER A 709 45.07 14.04 28.99
N ILE A 710 44.04 14.29 29.80
CA ILE A 710 43.12 15.41 29.63
C ILE A 710 43.82 16.66 30.17
N SER A 711 44.22 17.56 29.27
CA SER A 711 44.59 18.93 29.63
C SER A 711 43.35 19.81 29.58
N VAL A 712 42.80 20.16 30.74
CA VAL A 712 41.77 21.20 30.88
C VAL A 712 42.49 22.55 31.00
N PRO A 713 42.26 23.51 30.10
CA PRO A 713 42.76 24.86 30.28
C PRO A 713 41.93 25.57 31.36
N VAL A 714 42.60 25.96 32.45
CA VAL A 714 42.07 26.87 33.46
C VAL A 714 42.41 28.28 33.03
N LEU A 715 41.40 29.01 32.55
CA LEU A 715 41.19 30.44 32.82
C LEU A 715 39.68 30.66 33.01
#